data_AF-A0A550GTB6-F1
#
_entry.id   AF-A0A550GTB6-F1
#
_cell.length_a   1.000
_cell.length_b   1.000
_cell.length_c   1.000
_cell.angle_alpha   90.00
_cell.angle_beta   90.00
_cell.angle_gamma   90.00
#
_symmetry.space_group_name_H-M   'P 1'
#
loop_
_entity.id
_entity.type
_entity.pdbx_description
1 polymer ?
#
loop_
_entity_poly.entity_id
_entity_poly.type
_entity_poly.pdbx_seq_one_letter_code
_entity_poly.pdbx_strand_id
1 'polypeptide(L)'
;MFSGKITKRDGRIADFDPDRIKNAVHKAFLAVELGDGNKAENVTREVVKRLGNHFKEKMPTVEDAQDTVITVLEEKGYGEVAQAYRDYRKKKEELRALREKLGITPKLTVNALEVLRARYLLRDEKENLKETPTLLFQRVAKAIAKTDKTFGENELETEKTFYKMMTRLEFLPNTPTLFNAGTDIGQLSACFVLPIPDSLDGVFTSLKNMALIEQTGGGVGFNFSTLRPKGDLVKSTMGVASGPVSFMRVFDAATEVIKAGGKRRGAMMGILRVDHPDVLEFIVAKQNPALLSNFNVSVGVTDDFMEAAALDESYWLVNPRNNKKVKQLKARELWNLIARSAWASGDPGVVFIDEINRHNPTPEIGQIESTNPCGEQPLLPYESCNLGSINLSRMVEGNEVNWDRLRETVRNAVHFLDNVVDANVYPLKETAEITRANRKIGLGVMGFADMLILLGVPYNSEKALKLAEQVMRFINEEAHKKSREIAEIRGSFPNFDRSVWRDKYSAFRNATVTTIAPTGTISIIAGCSSGIEPLFAVSFMRNVLGGSRLFETNVLFEETAKARGFYSAKLLEEVARTGSVKGIDGVPDDVKRLFVTALDIDPVWHVKMQAAFQRFTDNAVSKTVNLPFEAEVEDVREIYDLAWQLKCKGVTVFRYGSKPEQVLYIGEIRTKESKFVSADSEYAGGCPTQNCPFPG
;
A
#
# COMPACT_ATOMS: atom_id res chain seq x y z
N MET A 1 -45.05 11.32 -28.06
CA MET A 1 -43.83 10.52 -28.28
C MET A 1 -42.82 10.94 -27.23
N PHE A 2 -42.22 9.98 -26.52
CA PHE A 2 -41.13 10.28 -25.59
C PHE A 2 -40.00 10.97 -26.37
N SER A 3 -39.60 12.17 -25.97
CA SER A 3 -38.70 13.04 -26.75
C SER A 3 -37.30 12.47 -26.95
N GLY A 4 -36.97 11.35 -26.30
CA GLY A 4 -35.66 10.73 -26.33
C GLY A 4 -34.59 11.60 -25.67
N LYS A 5 -34.97 12.63 -24.91
CA LYS A 5 -34.06 13.57 -24.26
C LYS A 5 -34.36 13.69 -22.77
N ILE A 6 -33.34 14.05 -22.00
CA ILE A 6 -33.39 14.21 -20.54
C ILE A 6 -32.64 15.47 -20.11
N THR A 7 -33.21 16.22 -19.17
CA THR A 7 -32.56 17.39 -18.56
C THR A 7 -31.56 16.92 -17.50
N LYS A 8 -30.28 17.18 -17.71
CA LYS A 8 -29.22 16.95 -16.73
C LYS A 8 -29.33 17.97 -15.59
N ARG A 9 -28.69 17.64 -14.46
CA ARG A 9 -28.73 18.46 -13.24
C ARG A 9 -28.06 19.83 -13.38
N ASP A 10 -27.22 20.01 -14.39
CA ASP A 10 -26.58 21.27 -14.76
C ASP A 10 -27.39 22.06 -15.81
N GLY A 11 -28.64 21.66 -16.07
CA GLY A 11 -29.52 22.27 -17.05
C GLY A 11 -29.25 21.85 -18.51
N ARG A 12 -28.17 21.09 -18.78
CA ARG A 12 -27.88 20.62 -20.14
C ARG A 12 -28.89 19.57 -20.59
N ILE A 13 -29.22 19.60 -21.88
CA ILE A 13 -30.06 18.59 -22.52
C ILE A 13 -29.14 17.51 -23.09
N ALA A 14 -29.44 16.25 -22.82
CA ALA A 14 -28.74 15.12 -23.43
C ALA A 14 -29.73 14.06 -23.92
N ASP A 15 -29.26 13.19 -24.79
CA ASP A 15 -30.04 12.04 -25.23
C ASP A 15 -30.29 11.08 -24.06
N PHE A 16 -31.51 10.54 -24.03
CA PHE A 16 -31.95 9.57 -23.05
C PHE A 16 -31.41 8.20 -23.42
N ASP A 17 -30.67 7.64 -22.47
CA ASP A 17 -30.01 6.35 -22.60
C ASP A 17 -30.61 5.39 -21.55
N PRO A 18 -31.50 4.47 -21.97
CA PRO A 18 -32.12 3.48 -21.08
C PRO A 18 -31.09 2.61 -20.34
N ASP A 19 -29.93 2.36 -20.94
CA ASP A 19 -28.90 1.51 -20.35
C ASP A 19 -28.31 2.15 -19.10
N ARG A 20 -28.34 3.49 -18.96
CA ARG A 20 -27.93 4.15 -17.70
C ARG A 20 -28.83 3.78 -16.53
N ILE A 21 -30.14 3.70 -16.77
CA ILE A 21 -31.11 3.28 -15.75
C ILE A 21 -30.89 1.80 -15.44
N LYS A 22 -30.77 0.97 -16.49
CA LYS A 22 -30.50 -0.47 -16.35
C LYS A 22 -29.29 -0.76 -15.49
N ASN A 23 -28.19 -0.09 -15.78
CA ASN A 23 -26.94 -0.24 -15.05
C ASN A 23 -27.05 0.20 -13.59
N ALA A 24 -27.74 1.32 -13.31
CA ALA A 24 -27.93 1.80 -11.95
C ALA A 24 -28.83 0.87 -11.12
N VAL A 25 -29.94 0.42 -11.70
CA VAL A 25 -30.85 -0.56 -11.09
C VAL A 25 -30.13 -1.88 -10.84
N HIS A 26 -29.39 -2.37 -11.83
CA HIS A 26 -28.66 -3.63 -11.70
C HIS A 26 -27.61 -3.56 -10.58
N LYS A 27 -26.84 -2.48 -10.46
CA LYS A 27 -25.89 -2.28 -9.35
C LYS A 27 -26.59 -2.33 -7.97
N ALA A 28 -27.81 -1.81 -7.86
CA ALA A 28 -28.59 -1.91 -6.62
C ALA A 28 -29.05 -3.36 -6.34
N PHE A 29 -29.47 -4.11 -7.36
CA PHE A 29 -29.80 -5.54 -7.22
C PHE A 29 -28.59 -6.37 -6.77
N LEU A 30 -27.40 -6.05 -7.29
CA LEU A 30 -26.15 -6.70 -6.89
C LEU A 30 -25.77 -6.41 -5.44
N ALA A 31 -25.93 -5.16 -5.00
CA ALA A 31 -25.59 -4.74 -3.64
C ALA A 31 -26.35 -5.48 -2.53
N VAL A 32 -27.56 -5.97 -2.82
CA VAL A 32 -28.41 -6.75 -1.89
C VAL A 32 -28.45 -8.25 -2.20
N GLU A 33 -27.56 -8.75 -3.06
CA GLU A 33 -27.41 -10.18 -3.37
C GLU A 33 -28.66 -10.90 -3.95
N LEU A 34 -29.65 -10.13 -4.44
CA LEU A 34 -30.89 -10.64 -5.06
C LEU A 34 -30.74 -10.99 -6.56
N GLY A 35 -29.52 -10.87 -7.08
CA GLY A 35 -28.99 -11.33 -8.39
C GLY A 35 -30.02 -11.77 -9.42
N ASP A 36 -30.38 -10.86 -10.35
CA ASP A 36 -30.94 -11.24 -11.64
C ASP A 36 -30.95 -10.04 -12.62
N GLY A 37 -30.10 -10.08 -13.64
CA GLY A 37 -30.09 -9.11 -14.74
C GLY A 37 -31.45 -8.96 -15.44
N ASN A 38 -32.26 -10.03 -15.48
CA ASN A 38 -33.59 -9.99 -16.09
C ASN A 38 -34.59 -9.16 -15.28
N LYS A 39 -34.45 -9.13 -13.94
CA LYS A 39 -35.28 -8.28 -13.08
C LYS A 39 -34.96 -6.80 -13.28
N ALA A 40 -33.67 -6.46 -13.41
CA ALA A 40 -33.24 -5.09 -13.70
C ALA A 40 -33.73 -4.61 -15.09
N GLU A 41 -33.69 -5.47 -16.11
CA GLU A 41 -34.24 -5.18 -17.44
C GLU A 41 -35.76 -4.92 -17.38
N ASN A 42 -36.50 -5.75 -16.65
CA ASN A 42 -37.95 -5.59 -16.47
C ASN A 42 -38.32 -4.31 -15.71
N VAL A 43 -37.58 -3.98 -14.64
CA VAL A 43 -37.72 -2.71 -13.92
C VAL A 43 -37.43 -1.54 -14.85
N THR A 44 -36.35 -1.61 -15.61
CA THR A 44 -35.96 -0.54 -16.55
C THR A 44 -37.02 -0.31 -17.62
N ARG A 45 -37.57 -1.38 -18.21
CA ARG A 45 -38.63 -1.27 -19.21
C ARG A 45 -39.88 -0.58 -18.65
N GLU A 46 -40.26 -0.91 -17.42
CA GLU A 46 -41.39 -0.28 -16.75
C GLU A 46 -41.10 1.20 -16.40
N VAL A 47 -39.89 1.51 -15.95
CA VAL A 47 -39.45 2.90 -15.72
C VAL A 47 -39.51 3.73 -17.00
N VAL A 48 -38.96 3.22 -18.10
CA VAL A 48 -38.99 3.91 -19.41
C VAL A 48 -40.44 4.12 -19.88
N LYS A 49 -41.30 3.11 -19.70
CA LYS A 49 -42.73 3.21 -20.04
C LYS A 49 -43.43 4.29 -19.21
N ARG A 50 -43.18 4.35 -17.89
CA ARG A 50 -43.76 5.37 -17.00
C ARG A 50 -43.25 6.77 -17.31
N LEU A 51 -41.96 6.91 -17.55
CA LEU A 51 -41.38 8.18 -18.01
C LEU A 51 -42.03 8.63 -19.31
N GLY A 52 -42.20 7.74 -20.28
CA GLY A 52 -42.90 8.01 -21.54
C GLY A 52 -44.36 8.42 -21.38
N ASN A 53 -45.05 7.90 -20.35
CA ASN A 53 -46.45 8.20 -20.08
C ASN A 53 -46.65 9.49 -19.30
N HIS A 54 -45.82 9.76 -18.29
CA HIS A 54 -45.92 10.94 -17.42
C HIS A 54 -45.31 12.20 -18.05
N PHE A 55 -44.30 12.05 -18.91
CA PHE A 55 -43.55 13.15 -19.50
C PHE A 55 -43.80 13.26 -21.01
N LYS A 56 -45.08 13.26 -21.41
CA LYS A 56 -45.49 13.40 -22.82
C LYS A 56 -45.29 14.81 -23.38
N GLU A 57 -45.48 15.82 -22.53
CA GLU A 57 -45.44 17.25 -22.91
C GLU A 57 -44.32 18.03 -22.23
N LYS A 58 -43.60 17.41 -21.29
CA LYS A 58 -42.45 17.99 -20.57
C LYS A 58 -41.28 17.02 -20.64
N MET A 59 -40.06 17.54 -20.60
CA MET A 59 -38.86 16.72 -20.58
C MET A 59 -38.57 16.26 -19.15
N PRO A 60 -38.34 14.96 -18.90
CA PRO A 60 -37.99 14.50 -17.56
C PRO A 60 -36.59 15.00 -17.17
N THR A 61 -36.43 15.25 -15.87
CA THR A 61 -35.11 15.48 -15.27
C THR A 61 -34.47 14.17 -14.84
N VAL A 62 -33.19 14.23 -14.45
CA VAL A 62 -32.51 13.08 -13.84
C VAL A 62 -33.19 12.66 -12.53
N GLU A 63 -33.72 13.60 -11.74
CA GLU A 63 -34.41 13.26 -10.48
C GLU A 63 -35.72 12.53 -10.75
N ASP A 64 -36.51 12.99 -11.72
CA ASP A 64 -37.75 12.33 -12.13
C ASP A 64 -37.51 10.87 -12.54
N ALA A 65 -36.42 10.61 -13.27
CA ALA A 65 -36.02 9.26 -13.63
C ALA A 65 -35.62 8.42 -12.40
N GLN A 66 -34.90 9.01 -11.44
CA GLN A 66 -34.49 8.30 -10.21
C GLN A 66 -35.67 8.02 -9.28
N ASP A 67 -36.61 8.94 -9.14
CA ASP A 67 -37.83 8.75 -8.36
C ASP A 67 -38.70 7.66 -8.98
N THR A 68 -38.86 7.69 -10.31
CA THR A 68 -39.59 6.64 -11.03
C THR A 68 -38.96 5.26 -10.83
N VAL A 69 -37.62 5.17 -10.79
CA VAL A 69 -36.93 3.90 -10.48
C VAL A 69 -37.31 3.38 -9.09
N ILE A 70 -37.24 4.24 -8.08
CA ILE A 70 -37.54 3.86 -6.70
C ILE A 70 -39.00 3.37 -6.59
N THR A 71 -39.95 4.14 -7.14
CA THR A 71 -41.37 3.77 -7.15
C THR A 71 -41.61 2.42 -7.81
N VAL A 72 -41.00 2.18 -8.98
CA VAL A 72 -41.15 0.90 -9.70
C VAL A 72 -40.54 -0.26 -8.91
N LEU A 73 -39.42 -0.05 -8.22
CA LEU A 73 -38.80 -1.08 -7.37
C LEU A 73 -39.71 -1.44 -6.20
N GLU A 74 -40.28 -0.46 -5.51
CA GLU A 74 -41.17 -0.68 -4.36
C GLU A 74 -42.45 -1.41 -4.76
N GLU A 75 -43.12 -0.93 -5.81
CA GLU A 75 -44.38 -1.53 -6.28
C GLU A 75 -44.20 -2.97 -6.80
N LYS A 76 -43.01 -3.31 -7.30
CA LYS A 76 -42.67 -4.68 -7.71
C LYS A 76 -42.19 -5.57 -6.56
N GLY A 77 -42.25 -5.09 -5.32
CA GLY A 77 -41.86 -5.84 -4.12
C GLY A 77 -40.36 -5.93 -3.88
N TYR A 78 -39.55 -5.08 -4.52
CA TYR A 78 -38.10 -5.03 -4.36
C TYR A 78 -37.67 -3.98 -3.32
N GLY A 79 -38.27 -4.01 -2.13
CA GLY A 79 -38.05 -3.00 -1.07
C GLY A 79 -36.59 -2.84 -0.65
N GLU A 80 -35.86 -3.96 -0.49
CA GLU A 80 -34.42 -3.92 -0.15
C GLU A 80 -33.57 -3.30 -1.26
N VAL A 81 -33.88 -3.60 -2.52
CA VAL A 81 -33.20 -3.01 -3.69
C VAL A 81 -33.50 -1.52 -3.79
N ALA A 82 -34.75 -1.12 -3.52
CA ALA A 82 -35.14 0.29 -3.45
C ALA A 82 -34.34 1.00 -2.37
N GLN A 83 -34.16 0.38 -1.19
CA GLN A 83 -33.34 0.94 -0.11
C GLN A 83 -31.87 1.07 -0.52
N ALA A 84 -31.26 0.02 -1.09
CA ALA A 84 -29.87 0.10 -1.57
C ALA A 84 -29.68 1.17 -2.67
N TYR A 85 -30.69 1.33 -3.55
CA TYR A 85 -30.69 2.38 -4.57
C TYR A 85 -30.81 3.78 -3.93
N ARG A 86 -31.68 3.96 -2.91
CA ARG A 86 -31.79 5.20 -2.13
C ARG A 86 -30.48 5.52 -1.43
N ASP A 87 -29.84 4.54 -0.79
CA ASP A 87 -28.58 4.73 -0.08
C ASP A 87 -27.47 5.16 -1.05
N TYR A 88 -27.37 4.50 -2.22
CA TYR A 88 -26.44 4.89 -3.27
C TYR A 88 -26.71 6.32 -3.81
N ARG A 89 -27.98 6.68 -4.00
CA ARG A 89 -28.39 8.02 -4.44
C ARG A 89 -28.04 9.08 -3.39
N LYS A 90 -28.45 8.86 -2.14
CA LYS A 90 -28.16 9.75 -1.00
C LYS A 90 -26.67 9.96 -0.87
N LYS A 91 -25.88 8.88 -0.94
CA LYS A 91 -24.42 8.97 -0.92
C LYS A 91 -23.88 9.82 -2.07
N LYS A 92 -24.37 9.61 -3.30
CA LYS A 92 -24.01 10.43 -4.48
C LYS A 92 -24.42 11.90 -4.34
N GLU A 93 -25.52 12.20 -3.66
CA GLU A 93 -25.98 13.57 -3.37
C GLU A 93 -25.13 14.22 -2.30
N GLU A 94 -24.89 13.54 -1.18
CA GLU A 94 -23.94 13.96 -0.13
C GLU A 94 -22.57 14.25 -0.75
N LEU A 95 -22.06 13.37 -1.62
CA LEU A 95 -20.78 13.55 -2.32
C LEU A 95 -20.80 14.73 -3.30
N ARG A 96 -21.95 15.04 -3.91
CA ARG A 96 -22.08 16.20 -4.82
C ARG A 96 -22.14 17.50 -4.04
N ALA A 97 -22.98 17.56 -3.00
CA ALA A 97 -23.04 18.67 -2.07
C ALA A 97 -21.68 18.89 -1.39
N LEU A 98 -20.97 17.80 -1.07
CA LEU A 98 -19.61 17.84 -0.58
C LEU A 98 -18.67 18.38 -1.68
N ARG A 99 -18.69 17.87 -2.91
CA ARG A 99 -17.86 18.41 -4.01
C ARG A 99 -18.08 19.90 -4.27
N GLU A 100 -19.33 20.36 -4.19
CA GLU A 100 -19.72 21.76 -4.38
C GLU A 100 -19.28 22.62 -3.20
N LYS A 101 -19.58 22.21 -1.96
CA LYS A 101 -19.14 22.88 -0.72
C LYS A 101 -17.62 22.93 -0.58
N LEU A 102 -16.93 21.91 -1.09
CA LEU A 102 -15.48 21.75 -0.98
C LEU A 102 -14.69 22.37 -2.15
N GLY A 103 -15.36 22.90 -3.19
CA GLY A 103 -14.74 23.62 -4.30
C GLY A 103 -13.66 22.82 -5.05
N ILE A 104 -13.91 21.53 -5.29
CA ILE A 104 -12.80 20.59 -5.58
C ILE A 104 -12.33 20.65 -7.03
N THR A 105 -11.05 20.98 -7.21
CA THR A 105 -10.18 20.43 -8.27
C THR A 105 -8.99 19.82 -7.52
N PRO A 106 -8.80 18.47 -7.48
CA PRO A 106 -9.10 17.44 -8.50
C PRO A 106 -10.45 16.67 -8.47
N LYS A 107 -10.76 16.00 -9.60
CA LYS A 107 -11.79 14.95 -9.69
C LYS A 107 -11.40 13.69 -8.88
N LEU A 108 -11.69 13.70 -7.58
CA LEU A 108 -11.52 12.55 -6.70
C LEU A 108 -12.64 11.51 -6.85
N THR A 109 -12.33 10.23 -6.69
CA THR A 109 -13.32 9.14 -6.68
C THR A 109 -14.20 9.22 -5.42
N VAL A 110 -15.30 8.46 -5.40
CA VAL A 110 -16.17 8.37 -4.21
C VAL A 110 -15.40 7.82 -3.02
N ASN A 111 -14.64 6.75 -3.23
CA ASN A 111 -13.85 6.10 -2.19
C ASN A 111 -12.74 7.02 -1.67
N ALA A 112 -12.07 7.75 -2.56
CA ALA A 112 -11.09 8.77 -2.16
C ALA A 112 -11.71 9.81 -1.21
N LEU A 113 -12.91 10.32 -1.52
CA LEU A 113 -13.60 11.30 -0.67
C LEU A 113 -14.00 10.73 0.68
N GLU A 114 -14.46 9.48 0.74
CA GLU A 114 -14.79 8.83 2.01
C GLU A 114 -13.56 8.60 2.87
N VAL A 115 -12.46 8.10 2.29
CA VAL A 115 -11.19 7.91 2.98
C VAL A 115 -10.65 9.24 3.52
N LEU A 116 -10.65 10.29 2.69
CA LEU A 116 -10.23 11.62 3.11
C LEU A 116 -11.11 12.14 4.27
N ARG A 117 -12.43 12.03 4.15
CA ARG A 117 -13.39 12.46 5.19
C ARG A 117 -13.22 11.68 6.50
N ALA A 118 -13.01 10.38 6.41
CA ALA A 118 -12.90 9.52 7.57
C ALA A 118 -11.61 9.75 8.35
N ARG A 119 -10.49 9.99 7.65
CA ARG A 119 -9.17 9.94 8.27
C ARG A 119 -8.36 11.23 8.16
N TYR A 120 -8.41 11.92 7.02
CA TYR A 120 -7.41 12.95 6.66
C TYR A 120 -7.86 14.37 6.93
N LEU A 121 -9.13 14.68 6.69
CA LEU A 121 -9.64 16.03 6.85
C LEU A 121 -9.68 16.40 8.33
N LEU A 122 -9.08 17.55 8.67
CA LEU A 122 -9.07 18.06 10.04
C LEU A 122 -10.50 18.29 10.56
N ARG A 123 -10.67 18.07 11.87
CA ARG A 123 -11.92 18.27 12.59
C ARG A 123 -11.74 19.27 13.72
N ASP A 124 -12.82 19.97 14.06
CA ASP A 124 -12.88 20.79 15.27
C ASP A 124 -13.16 19.94 16.52
N GLU A 125 -13.21 20.58 17.70
CA GLU A 125 -13.48 19.95 18.99
C GLU A 125 -14.89 19.33 19.08
N LYS A 126 -15.80 19.70 18.17
CA LYS A 126 -17.15 19.16 18.05
C LYS A 126 -17.26 18.11 16.94
N GLU A 127 -16.11 17.61 16.47
CA GLU A 127 -15.95 16.63 15.39
C GLU A 127 -16.45 17.07 14.00
N ASN A 128 -16.73 18.35 13.79
CA ASN A 128 -17.12 18.86 12.48
C ASN A 128 -15.89 19.00 11.57
N LEU A 129 -16.08 18.74 10.27
CA LEU A 129 -15.02 18.91 9.27
C LEU A 129 -14.64 20.39 9.15
N LYS A 130 -13.35 20.68 9.40
CA LYS A 130 -12.73 22.00 9.28
C LYS A 130 -12.03 22.21 7.94
N GLU A 131 -11.75 21.12 7.23
CA GLU A 131 -10.90 21.13 6.04
C GLU A 131 -11.58 20.45 4.83
N THR A 132 -11.26 20.93 3.64
CA THR A 132 -11.62 20.32 2.35
C THR A 132 -10.39 19.64 1.73
N PRO A 133 -10.49 18.66 0.79
CA PRO A 133 -9.33 18.09 0.11
C PRO A 133 -8.40 19.13 -0.51
N THR A 134 -8.98 20.20 -1.09
CA THR A 134 -8.25 21.34 -1.61
C THR A 134 -7.43 22.03 -0.52
N LEU A 135 -8.06 22.33 0.62
CA LEU A 135 -7.39 22.93 1.78
C LEU A 135 -6.34 22.00 2.39
N LEU A 136 -6.58 20.68 2.40
CA LEU A 136 -5.61 19.68 2.84
C LEU A 136 -4.34 19.73 1.99
N PHE A 137 -4.46 19.68 0.66
CA PHE A 137 -3.30 19.78 -0.22
C PHE A 137 -2.61 21.15 -0.10
N GLN A 138 -3.37 22.23 0.10
CA GLN A 138 -2.80 23.55 0.31
C GLN A 138 -2.02 23.64 1.63
N ARG A 139 -2.58 23.14 2.73
CA ARG A 139 -1.92 23.06 4.05
C ARG A 139 -0.61 22.30 3.94
N VAL A 140 -0.64 21.12 3.34
CA VAL A 140 0.55 20.27 3.16
C VAL A 140 1.59 20.99 2.30
N ALA A 141 1.20 21.52 1.13
CA ALA A 141 2.13 22.22 0.24
C ALA A 141 2.79 23.42 0.92
N LYS A 142 2.01 24.26 1.61
CA LYS A 142 2.49 25.43 2.34
C LYS A 142 3.44 25.06 3.48
N ALA A 143 3.08 24.05 4.27
CA ALA A 143 3.88 23.62 5.41
C ALA A 143 5.26 23.10 4.96
N ILE A 144 5.31 22.32 3.89
CA ILE A 144 6.57 21.75 3.37
C ILE A 144 7.39 22.78 2.58
N ALA A 145 6.75 23.64 1.79
CA ALA A 145 7.44 24.68 1.04
C ALA A 145 8.08 25.75 1.93
N LYS A 146 7.53 25.99 3.14
CA LYS A 146 8.07 26.97 4.10
C LYS A 146 9.55 26.72 4.45
N THR A 147 10.01 25.48 4.37
CA THR A 147 11.41 25.10 4.59
C THR A 147 12.37 25.80 3.63
N ASP A 148 11.97 26.08 2.39
CA ASP A 148 12.83 26.71 1.38
C ASP A 148 13.35 28.08 1.82
N LYS A 149 12.57 28.79 2.65
CA LYS A 149 12.96 30.08 3.19
C LYS A 149 14.25 30.03 4.01
N THR A 150 14.53 28.91 4.68
CA THR A 150 15.78 28.76 5.46
C THR A 150 17.00 28.60 4.57
N PHE A 151 16.81 28.29 3.30
CA PHE A 151 17.86 28.12 2.28
C PHE A 151 17.92 29.28 1.28
N GLY A 152 17.13 30.35 1.49
CA GLY A 152 17.09 31.52 0.60
C GLY A 152 16.35 31.28 -0.72
N GLU A 153 15.58 30.19 -0.81
CA GLU A 153 14.77 29.83 -1.97
C GLU A 153 13.35 30.42 -1.85
N ASN A 154 12.62 30.50 -2.97
CA ASN A 154 11.28 31.12 -3.03
C ASN A 154 10.18 30.14 -2.61
N GLU A 155 9.72 30.24 -1.37
CA GLU A 155 8.71 29.34 -0.80
C GLU A 155 7.36 29.41 -1.53
N LEU A 156 7.01 30.55 -2.14
CA LEU A 156 5.71 30.73 -2.80
C LEU A 156 5.65 29.99 -4.14
N GLU A 157 6.75 29.98 -4.91
CA GLU A 157 6.83 29.21 -6.15
C GLU A 157 6.90 27.70 -5.87
N THR A 158 7.61 27.32 -4.82
CA THR A 158 7.64 25.93 -4.35
C THR A 158 6.26 25.46 -3.87
N GLU A 159 5.55 26.27 -3.08
CA GLU A 159 4.18 25.97 -2.62
C GLU A 159 3.26 25.69 -3.81
N LYS A 160 3.28 26.56 -4.84
CA LYS A 160 2.48 26.37 -6.06
C LYS A 160 2.82 25.06 -6.76
N THR A 161 4.10 24.73 -6.87
CA THR A 161 4.58 23.50 -7.51
C THR A 161 4.10 22.27 -6.76
N PHE A 162 4.29 22.24 -5.44
CA PHE A 162 3.88 21.13 -4.58
C PHE A 162 2.36 20.94 -4.55
N TYR A 163 1.63 22.04 -4.48
CA TYR A 163 0.17 22.02 -4.54
C TYR A 163 -0.33 21.48 -5.88
N LYS A 164 0.29 21.88 -6.99
CA LYS A 164 -0.06 21.46 -8.36
C LYS A 164 0.15 19.96 -8.57
N MET A 165 1.29 19.40 -8.14
CA MET A 165 1.54 17.95 -8.30
C MET A 165 0.55 17.09 -7.49
N MET A 166 0.18 17.52 -6.27
CA MET A 166 -0.81 16.81 -5.44
C MET A 166 -2.22 16.95 -5.99
N THR A 167 -2.62 18.16 -6.41
CA THR A 167 -3.95 18.39 -7.01
C THR A 167 -4.10 17.76 -8.39
N ARG A 168 -3.01 17.46 -9.10
CA ARG A 168 -3.04 16.65 -10.32
C ARG A 168 -2.98 15.15 -10.06
N LEU A 169 -2.81 14.75 -8.79
CA LEU A 169 -2.60 13.36 -8.36
C LEU A 169 -1.41 12.71 -9.06
N GLU A 170 -0.42 13.52 -9.46
CA GLU A 170 0.85 13.08 -10.07
C GLU A 170 1.79 12.53 -8.99
N PHE A 171 1.73 13.10 -7.78
CA PHE A 171 2.49 12.69 -6.62
C PHE A 171 1.65 12.86 -5.36
N LEU A 172 1.76 11.91 -4.42
CA LEU A 172 1.24 12.07 -3.06
C LEU A 172 2.33 11.67 -2.06
N PRO A 173 2.53 12.46 -0.99
CA PRO A 173 3.39 12.04 0.12
C PRO A 173 2.69 10.97 0.95
N ASN A 174 3.44 10.32 1.83
CA ASN A 174 2.89 9.32 2.73
C ASN A 174 1.75 9.87 3.62
N THR A 175 0.98 8.94 4.17
CA THR A 175 -0.16 9.22 5.03
C THR A 175 0.16 10.16 6.21
N PRO A 176 1.25 9.97 6.98
CA PRO A 176 1.58 10.89 8.08
C PRO A 176 1.89 12.32 7.62
N THR A 177 2.51 12.52 6.46
CA THR A 177 2.70 13.86 5.92
C THR A 177 1.35 14.52 5.59
N LEU A 178 0.41 13.79 4.99
CA LEU A 178 -0.94 14.32 4.71
C LEU A 178 -1.71 14.65 6.00
N PHE A 179 -1.57 13.83 7.05
CA PHE A 179 -2.21 14.07 8.35
C PHE A 179 -1.62 15.26 9.10
N ASN A 180 -0.29 15.34 9.18
CA ASN A 180 0.38 16.12 10.21
C ASN A 180 1.12 17.36 9.70
N ALA A 181 1.35 17.50 8.39
CA ALA A 181 2.00 18.70 7.88
C ALA A 181 1.18 19.95 8.21
N GLY A 182 1.78 20.91 8.91
CA GLY A 182 1.10 22.14 9.34
C GLY A 182 0.12 21.96 10.50
N THR A 183 0.19 20.86 11.25
CA THR A 183 -0.53 20.65 12.52
C THR A 183 0.44 20.68 13.71
N ASP A 184 -0.09 20.73 14.94
CA ASP A 184 0.73 20.75 16.16
C ASP A 184 1.49 19.44 16.40
N ILE A 185 1.01 18.31 15.86
CA ILE A 185 1.69 17.00 15.99
C ILE A 185 2.97 17.00 15.14
N GLY A 186 2.92 17.51 13.91
CA GLY A 186 4.09 17.74 13.06
C GLY A 186 4.92 16.52 12.64
N GLN A 187 4.57 15.29 13.05
CA GLN A 187 5.32 14.09 12.67
C GLN A 187 4.97 13.63 11.24
N LEU A 188 5.93 13.73 10.33
CA LEU A 188 5.76 13.47 8.90
C LEU A 188 6.32 12.10 8.47
N SER A 189 7.27 11.54 9.24
CA SER A 189 7.78 10.19 8.98
C SER A 189 6.78 9.13 9.39
N ALA A 190 6.69 8.05 8.59
CA ALA A 190 5.73 6.97 8.83
C ALA A 190 6.28 5.83 9.65
N CYS A 191 7.58 5.57 9.56
CA CYS A 191 8.19 4.43 10.21
C CYS A 191 9.60 4.77 10.69
N PHE A 192 10.07 3.96 11.62
CA PHE A 192 11.35 4.12 12.29
C PHE A 192 11.98 2.74 12.53
N VAL A 193 13.29 2.69 12.74
CA VAL A 193 13.98 1.49 13.25
C VAL A 193 14.58 1.80 14.61
N LEU A 194 14.39 0.93 15.60
CA LEU A 194 14.98 1.07 16.93
C LEU A 194 15.92 -0.10 17.23
N PRO A 195 17.06 0.15 17.89
CA PRO A 195 17.95 -0.93 18.31
C PRO A 195 17.34 -1.71 19.49
N ILE A 196 17.79 -2.95 19.71
CA ILE A 196 17.45 -3.75 20.89
C ILE A 196 18.76 -4.12 21.61
N PRO A 197 19.21 -3.35 22.62
CA PRO A 197 20.39 -3.72 23.39
C PRO A 197 20.14 -4.94 24.28
N ASP A 198 21.15 -5.81 24.49
CA ASP A 198 21.07 -7.00 25.36
C ASP A 198 21.16 -6.65 26.87
N SER A 199 20.27 -5.79 27.33
CA SER A 199 20.08 -5.44 28.74
C SER A 199 18.60 -5.10 29.01
N LEU A 200 18.12 -5.31 30.24
CA LEU A 200 16.73 -4.96 30.58
C LEU A 200 16.48 -3.46 30.40
N ASP A 201 17.41 -2.61 30.84
CA ASP A 201 17.31 -1.16 30.66
C ASP A 201 17.23 -0.77 29.18
N GLY A 202 18.06 -1.38 28.33
CA GLY A 202 18.04 -1.15 26.89
C GLY A 202 16.75 -1.63 26.23
N VAL A 203 16.30 -2.84 26.53
CA VAL A 203 15.03 -3.40 26.01
C VAL A 203 13.85 -2.51 26.37
N PHE A 204 13.74 -2.09 27.64
CA PHE A 204 12.62 -1.26 28.09
C PHE A 204 12.75 0.21 27.63
N THR A 205 13.97 0.70 27.38
CA THR A 205 14.17 1.98 26.70
C THR A 205 13.65 1.93 25.26
N SER A 206 13.96 0.85 24.51
CA SER A 206 13.41 0.66 23.16
C SER A 206 11.90 0.51 23.16
N LEU A 207 11.32 -0.17 24.16
CA LEU A 207 9.87 -0.27 24.35
C LEU A 207 9.23 1.10 24.62
N LYS A 208 9.85 1.93 25.48
CA LYS A 208 9.40 3.30 25.74
C LYS A 208 9.45 4.14 24.47
N ASN A 209 10.56 4.08 23.74
CA ASN A 209 10.77 4.83 22.50
C ASN A 209 9.76 4.41 21.42
N MET A 210 9.49 3.11 21.30
CA MET A 210 8.42 2.58 20.47
C MET A 210 7.08 3.20 20.84
N ALA A 211 6.72 3.20 22.12
CA ALA A 211 5.43 3.73 22.57
C ALA A 211 5.24 5.21 22.21
N LEU A 212 6.29 6.02 22.31
CA LEU A 212 6.27 7.44 21.89
C LEU A 212 6.08 7.60 20.38
N ILE A 213 6.70 6.73 19.58
CA ILE A 213 6.55 6.72 18.11
C ILE A 213 5.15 6.26 17.68
N GLU A 214 4.62 5.22 18.33
CA GLU A 214 3.31 4.66 17.99
C GLU A 214 2.17 5.58 18.44
N GLN A 215 2.35 6.35 19.52
CA GLN A 215 1.39 7.35 20.00
C GLN A 215 0.99 8.35 18.89
N THR A 216 1.92 8.69 18.02
CA THR A 216 1.74 9.61 16.89
C THR A 216 1.46 8.88 15.56
N GLY A 217 1.25 7.55 15.60
CA GLY A 217 0.90 6.73 14.44
C GLY A 217 2.08 6.26 13.59
N GLY A 218 3.30 6.26 14.13
CA GLY A 218 4.48 5.68 13.50
C GLY A 218 4.54 4.15 13.68
N GLY A 219 5.10 3.45 12.69
CA GLY A 219 5.44 2.03 12.83
C GLY A 219 6.93 1.83 13.15
N VAL A 220 7.31 0.70 13.75
CA VAL A 220 8.68 0.48 14.26
C VAL A 220 9.26 -0.86 13.82
N GLY A 221 10.48 -0.83 13.28
CA GLY A 221 11.26 -2.02 13.01
C GLY A 221 12.29 -2.31 14.08
N PHE A 222 12.49 -3.60 14.35
CA PHE A 222 13.44 -4.10 15.34
C PHE A 222 14.23 -5.26 14.77
N ASN A 223 15.46 -5.41 15.25
CA ASN A 223 16.21 -6.65 15.14
C ASN A 223 16.51 -7.15 16.56
N PHE A 224 16.05 -8.38 16.87
CA PHE A 224 16.19 -8.99 18.19
C PHE A 224 17.41 -9.93 18.30
N SER A 225 18.25 -10.00 17.26
CA SER A 225 19.36 -10.98 17.15
C SER A 225 20.51 -10.71 18.11
N THR A 226 20.59 -9.51 18.67
CA THR A 226 21.57 -9.12 19.69
C THR A 226 21.23 -9.69 21.07
N LEU A 227 19.96 -10.01 21.33
CA LEU A 227 19.53 -10.54 22.62
C LEU A 227 20.10 -11.94 22.83
N ARG A 228 20.53 -12.22 24.06
CA ARG A 228 21.00 -13.55 24.43
C ARG A 228 19.88 -14.59 24.30
N PRO A 229 20.24 -15.86 23.98
CA PRO A 229 19.24 -16.88 23.76
C PRO A 229 18.61 -17.36 25.07
N LYS A 230 17.45 -18.00 24.93
CA LYS A 230 16.74 -18.66 26.03
C LYS A 230 17.64 -19.66 26.74
N GLY A 231 17.64 -19.63 28.07
CA GLY A 231 18.51 -20.47 28.89
C GLY A 231 19.93 -19.92 29.12
N ASP A 232 20.36 -18.84 28.44
CA ASP A 232 21.68 -18.24 28.71
C ASP A 232 21.72 -17.55 30.08
N LEU A 233 22.92 -17.47 30.65
CA LEU A 233 23.14 -16.96 32.01
C LEU A 233 22.84 -15.45 32.10
N VAL A 234 22.08 -15.07 33.13
CA VAL A 234 21.90 -13.67 33.55
C VAL A 234 22.78 -13.41 34.77
N LYS A 235 23.97 -12.88 34.55
CA LYS A 235 25.00 -12.72 35.60
C LYS A 235 24.54 -11.94 36.84
N SER A 236 23.64 -10.96 36.69
CA SER A 236 23.18 -10.11 37.81
C SER A 236 22.23 -10.83 38.76
N THR A 237 21.41 -11.75 38.26
CA THR A 237 20.41 -12.49 39.05
C THR A 237 20.79 -13.96 39.24
N MET A 238 21.84 -14.43 38.57
CA MET A 238 22.22 -15.84 38.45
C MET A 238 21.11 -16.75 37.92
N GLY A 239 20.08 -16.16 37.28
CA GLY A 239 19.00 -16.87 36.61
C GLY A 239 19.30 -17.14 35.13
N VAL A 240 18.27 -17.57 34.40
CA VAL A 240 18.32 -17.85 32.96
C VAL A 240 17.49 -16.85 32.17
N ALA A 241 17.95 -16.52 30.96
CA ALA A 241 17.24 -15.64 30.05
C ALA A 241 16.02 -16.33 29.44
N SER A 242 14.97 -15.56 29.15
CA SER A 242 13.75 -16.05 28.49
C SER A 242 13.83 -16.07 26.96
N GLY A 243 14.86 -15.42 26.37
CA GLY A 243 15.10 -15.34 24.92
C GLY A 243 14.33 -14.21 24.22
N PRO A 244 14.64 -13.94 22.94
CA PRO A 244 14.10 -12.81 22.19
C PRO A 244 12.59 -12.91 21.95
N VAL A 245 12.08 -14.09 21.61
CA VAL A 245 10.63 -14.31 21.34
C VAL A 245 9.79 -13.95 22.58
N SER A 246 10.30 -14.20 23.79
CA SER A 246 9.62 -13.80 25.02
C SER A 246 9.55 -12.28 25.18
N PHE A 247 10.60 -11.53 24.83
CA PHE A 247 10.58 -10.08 24.89
C PHE A 247 9.70 -9.48 23.80
N MET A 248 9.67 -10.06 22.60
CA MET A 248 8.77 -9.63 21.53
C MET A 248 7.30 -9.63 21.98
N ARG A 249 6.88 -10.58 22.82
CA ARG A 249 5.52 -10.60 23.39
C ARG A 249 5.20 -9.40 24.28
N VAL A 250 6.20 -8.80 24.93
CA VAL A 250 6.02 -7.57 25.72
C VAL A 250 5.74 -6.38 24.80
N PHE A 251 6.48 -6.29 23.68
CA PHE A 251 6.26 -5.26 22.66
C PHE A 251 4.89 -5.43 22.01
N ASP A 252 4.54 -6.67 21.64
CA ASP A 252 3.25 -7.04 21.04
C ASP A 252 2.07 -6.59 21.92
N ALA A 253 2.13 -6.89 23.22
CA ALA A 253 1.10 -6.48 24.18
C ALA A 253 1.04 -4.96 24.38
N ALA A 254 2.19 -4.27 24.41
CA ALA A 254 2.23 -2.81 24.55
C ALA A 254 1.59 -2.11 23.34
N THR A 255 1.90 -2.57 22.12
CA THR A 255 1.29 -2.04 20.90
C THR A 255 -0.23 -2.25 20.89
N GLU A 256 -0.72 -3.40 21.36
CA GLU A 256 -2.17 -3.65 21.46
C GLU A 256 -2.88 -2.62 22.36
N VAL A 257 -2.26 -2.28 23.49
CA VAL A 257 -2.79 -1.25 24.41
C VAL A 257 -2.76 0.14 23.78
N ILE A 258 -1.69 0.50 23.06
CA ILE A 258 -1.57 1.81 22.39
C ILE A 258 -2.59 1.95 21.25
N LYS A 259 -2.81 0.88 20.48
CA LYS A 259 -3.81 0.84 19.40
C LYS A 259 -5.20 1.21 19.86
N ALA A 260 -5.60 0.82 21.06
CA ALA A 260 -6.92 1.13 21.61
C ALA A 260 -7.19 2.64 21.77
N GLY A 261 -6.14 3.47 21.88
CA GLY A 261 -6.25 4.92 22.03
C GLY A 261 -5.90 5.77 20.80
N GLY A 262 -5.40 5.15 19.72
CA GLY A 262 -4.82 5.85 18.56
C GLY A 262 -5.73 5.93 17.32
N LYS A 263 -5.54 6.96 16.49
CA LYS A 263 -6.22 7.10 15.18
C LYS A 263 -5.69 6.15 14.09
N ARG A 264 -4.51 5.56 14.29
CA ARG A 264 -3.85 4.65 13.34
C ARG A 264 -3.30 3.44 14.11
N ARG A 265 -3.36 2.26 13.49
CA ARG A 265 -2.71 1.05 14.03
C ARG A 265 -1.19 1.18 13.92
N GLY A 266 -0.50 1.13 15.07
CA GLY A 266 0.94 0.88 15.14
C GLY A 266 1.26 -0.51 14.58
N ALA A 267 2.41 -0.64 13.96
CA ALA A 267 2.79 -1.82 13.19
C ALA A 267 4.28 -2.06 13.40
N MET A 268 4.67 -3.32 13.59
CA MET A 268 6.05 -3.65 13.91
C MET A 268 6.69 -4.60 12.90
N MET A 269 7.98 -4.40 12.62
CA MET A 269 8.84 -5.43 12.01
C MET A 269 9.69 -6.08 13.11
N GLY A 270 9.70 -7.40 13.15
CA GLY A 270 10.59 -8.18 14.00
C GLY A 270 11.52 -9.03 13.14
N ILE A 271 12.82 -8.80 13.25
CA ILE A 271 13.84 -9.60 12.57
C ILE A 271 14.64 -10.41 13.58
N LEU A 272 14.88 -11.67 13.26
CA LEU A 272 15.86 -12.52 13.93
C LEU A 272 16.75 -13.20 12.90
N ARG A 273 18.08 -13.12 13.09
CA ARG A 273 19.05 -13.71 12.17
C ARG A 273 18.98 -15.23 12.20
N VAL A 274 19.25 -15.84 11.05
CA VAL A 274 19.16 -17.29 10.83
C VAL A 274 20.14 -18.12 11.69
N ASP A 275 21.22 -17.50 12.16
CA ASP A 275 22.23 -18.09 13.05
C ASP A 275 21.88 -17.98 14.55
N HIS A 276 20.77 -17.33 14.92
CA HIS A 276 20.40 -17.19 16.32
C HIS A 276 19.91 -18.53 16.93
N PRO A 277 20.31 -18.90 18.17
CA PRO A 277 19.91 -20.20 18.76
C PRO A 277 18.40 -20.39 18.93
N ASP A 278 17.65 -19.29 19.07
CA ASP A 278 16.19 -19.30 19.19
C ASP A 278 15.45 -19.14 17.84
N VAL A 279 16.15 -19.25 16.70
CA VAL A 279 15.56 -19.08 15.36
C VAL A 279 14.39 -20.05 15.11
N LEU A 280 14.47 -21.28 15.61
CA LEU A 280 13.40 -22.28 15.45
C LEU A 280 12.11 -21.84 16.15
N GLU A 281 12.21 -21.31 17.38
CA GLU A 281 11.06 -20.78 18.13
C GLU A 281 10.45 -19.57 17.41
N PHE A 282 11.31 -18.71 16.85
CA PHE A 282 10.89 -17.54 16.08
C PHE A 282 10.15 -17.89 14.79
N ILE A 283 10.66 -18.83 13.99
CA ILE A 283 10.06 -19.23 12.70
C ILE A 283 8.63 -19.72 12.88
N VAL A 284 8.35 -20.50 13.93
CA VAL A 284 7.03 -21.11 14.16
C VAL A 284 6.12 -20.25 15.03
N ALA A 285 6.58 -19.10 15.53
CA ALA A 285 5.86 -18.30 16.54
C ALA A 285 4.43 -17.94 16.10
N LYS A 286 4.27 -17.52 14.84
CA LYS A 286 2.97 -17.08 14.29
C LYS A 286 2.10 -18.20 13.72
N GLN A 287 2.53 -19.46 13.81
CA GLN A 287 1.62 -20.59 13.61
C GLN A 287 0.54 -20.63 14.70
N ASN A 288 0.80 -20.01 15.86
CA ASN A 288 -0.23 -19.62 16.80
C ASN A 288 -0.73 -18.20 16.46
N PRO A 289 -1.97 -18.04 15.94
CA PRO A 289 -2.48 -16.72 15.52
C PRO A 289 -2.57 -15.68 16.65
N ALA A 290 -2.55 -16.12 17.92
CA ALA A 290 -2.62 -15.24 19.08
C ALA A 290 -1.27 -14.65 19.52
N LEU A 291 -0.16 -15.08 18.91
CA LEU A 291 1.17 -14.58 19.24
C LEU A 291 1.69 -13.64 18.15
N LEU A 292 2.25 -12.49 18.57
CA LEU A 292 2.94 -11.57 17.67
C LEU A 292 2.02 -11.04 16.56
N SER A 293 0.75 -10.81 16.87
CA SER A 293 -0.26 -10.32 15.91
C SER A 293 0.07 -8.90 15.41
N ASN A 294 0.83 -8.14 16.19
CA ASN A 294 1.24 -6.77 15.85
C ASN A 294 2.59 -6.70 15.11
N PHE A 295 3.26 -7.84 14.92
CA PHE A 295 4.51 -7.96 14.18
C PHE A 295 4.33 -8.59 12.81
N ASN A 296 4.94 -8.00 11.79
CA ASN A 296 5.47 -8.74 10.65
C ASN A 296 6.79 -9.36 11.12
N VAL A 297 6.97 -10.65 10.94
CA VAL A 297 8.24 -11.30 11.32
C VAL A 297 8.99 -11.74 10.08
N SER A 298 10.30 -11.52 10.06
CA SER A 298 11.15 -11.97 8.96
C SER A 298 12.45 -12.55 9.48
N VAL A 299 12.92 -13.62 8.86
CA VAL A 299 14.24 -14.17 9.16
C VAL A 299 15.30 -13.35 8.44
N GLY A 300 16.30 -12.87 9.18
CA GLY A 300 17.49 -12.21 8.62
C GLY A 300 18.45 -13.27 8.08
N VAL A 301 18.42 -13.48 6.78
CA VAL A 301 19.16 -14.53 6.08
C VAL A 301 20.49 -13.99 5.57
N THR A 302 21.56 -14.75 5.78
CA THR A 302 22.92 -14.46 5.31
C THR A 302 23.25 -15.24 4.04
N ASP A 303 24.24 -14.78 3.28
CA ASP A 303 24.73 -15.49 2.10
C ASP A 303 25.31 -16.86 2.48
N ASP A 304 26.12 -16.93 3.55
CA ASP A 304 26.68 -18.18 4.07
C ASP A 304 25.60 -19.24 4.36
N PHE A 305 24.46 -18.83 4.90
CA PHE A 305 23.34 -19.74 5.13
C PHE A 305 22.72 -20.21 3.82
N MET A 306 22.52 -19.31 2.85
CA MET A 306 21.93 -19.66 1.56
C MET A 306 22.82 -20.60 0.77
N GLU A 307 24.13 -20.38 0.79
CA GLU A 307 25.12 -21.29 0.18
C GLU A 307 25.08 -22.66 0.86
N ALA A 308 25.10 -22.71 2.19
CA ALA A 308 24.99 -23.96 2.94
C ALA A 308 23.65 -24.68 2.66
N ALA A 309 22.54 -23.95 2.56
CA ALA A 309 21.24 -24.53 2.23
C ALA A 309 21.24 -25.09 0.81
N ALA A 310 21.78 -24.36 -0.16
CA ALA A 310 21.92 -24.80 -1.55
C ALA A 310 22.71 -26.12 -1.67
N LEU A 311 23.79 -26.25 -0.89
CA LEU A 311 24.68 -27.41 -0.87
C LEU A 311 24.25 -28.54 0.08
N ASP A 312 23.13 -28.39 0.79
CA ASP A 312 22.65 -29.31 1.84
C ASP A 312 23.68 -29.56 2.98
N GLU A 313 24.44 -28.51 3.29
CA GLU A 313 25.44 -28.50 4.33
C GLU A 313 24.83 -28.20 5.72
N SER A 314 25.68 -28.33 6.73
CA SER A 314 25.32 -28.05 8.11
C SER A 314 25.70 -26.63 8.50
N TYR A 315 24.81 -25.95 9.21
CA TYR A 315 24.94 -24.55 9.64
C TYR A 315 24.94 -24.45 11.17
N TRP A 316 25.76 -23.55 11.73
CA TRP A 316 25.90 -23.37 13.17
C TRP A 316 24.99 -22.27 13.68
N LEU A 317 24.25 -22.55 14.75
CA LEU A 317 23.62 -21.53 15.59
C LEU A 317 24.65 -21.00 16.59
N VAL A 318 24.76 -19.68 16.69
CA VAL A 318 25.83 -18.98 17.42
C VAL A 318 25.21 -18.05 18.46
N ASN A 319 25.65 -18.16 19.72
CA ASN A 319 25.20 -17.25 20.76
C ASN A 319 25.79 -15.84 20.53
N PRO A 320 24.96 -14.80 20.31
CA PRO A 320 25.41 -13.45 19.95
C PRO A 320 26.23 -12.77 21.05
N ARG A 321 26.08 -13.16 22.31
CA ARG A 321 26.79 -12.56 23.45
C ARG A 321 28.25 -13.00 23.55
N ASN A 322 28.57 -14.22 23.11
CA ASN A 322 29.87 -14.83 23.36
C ASN A 322 30.48 -15.55 22.14
N ASN A 323 29.80 -15.52 20.99
CA ASN A 323 30.21 -16.14 19.73
C ASN A 323 30.45 -17.66 19.81
N LYS A 324 29.94 -18.34 20.83
CA LYS A 324 30.05 -19.79 20.93
C LYS A 324 29.01 -20.46 20.03
N LYS A 325 29.47 -21.47 19.31
CA LYS A 325 28.64 -22.43 18.58
C LYS A 325 27.80 -23.23 19.58
N VAL A 326 26.48 -23.14 19.47
CA VAL A 326 25.51 -23.75 20.41
C VAL A 326 24.96 -25.06 19.86
N LYS A 327 24.49 -25.04 18.62
CA LYS A 327 23.83 -26.19 17.98
C LYS A 327 24.11 -26.15 16.48
N GLN A 328 24.32 -27.31 15.89
CA GLN A 328 24.43 -27.45 14.44
C GLN A 328 23.11 -28.00 13.87
N LEU A 329 22.66 -27.47 12.74
CA LEU A 329 21.46 -27.90 12.03
C LEU A 329 21.80 -28.18 10.56
N LYS A 330 20.94 -28.91 9.85
CA LYS A 330 20.97 -28.95 8.39
C LYS A 330 20.36 -27.66 7.83
N ALA A 331 21.13 -26.93 7.03
CA ALA A 331 20.70 -25.63 6.49
C ALA A 331 19.43 -25.77 5.65
N ARG A 332 19.37 -26.82 4.81
CA ARG A 332 18.19 -27.15 4.00
C ARG A 332 16.93 -27.41 4.82
N GLU A 333 17.06 -28.10 5.95
CA GLU A 333 15.91 -28.36 6.84
C GLU A 333 15.38 -27.08 7.49
N LEU A 334 16.28 -26.19 7.93
CA LEU A 334 15.90 -24.90 8.46
C LEU A 334 15.22 -24.03 7.39
N TRP A 335 15.73 -24.05 6.16
CA TRP A 335 15.11 -23.36 5.03
C TRP A 335 13.71 -23.89 4.69
N ASN A 336 13.55 -25.21 4.66
CA ASN A 336 12.25 -25.86 4.46
C ASN A 336 11.26 -25.51 5.59
N LEU A 337 11.74 -25.35 6.83
CA LEU A 337 10.89 -24.92 7.95
C LEU A 337 10.42 -23.46 7.78
N ILE A 338 11.28 -22.57 7.32
CA ILE A 338 10.93 -21.17 6.99
C ILE A 338 9.80 -21.15 5.97
N ALA A 339 9.98 -21.83 4.83
CA ALA A 339 8.97 -21.90 3.78
C ALA A 339 7.66 -22.53 4.26
N ARG A 340 7.72 -23.64 5.01
CA ARG A 340 6.52 -24.31 5.55
C ARG A 340 5.76 -23.42 6.52
N SER A 341 6.45 -22.68 7.38
CA SER A 341 5.81 -21.78 8.34
C SER A 341 5.13 -20.60 7.64
N ALA A 342 5.79 -20.03 6.63
CA ALA A 342 5.24 -18.95 5.82
C ALA A 342 4.04 -19.40 4.99
N TRP A 343 4.09 -20.61 4.43
CA TRP A 343 2.94 -21.26 3.81
C TRP A 343 1.78 -21.38 4.81
N ALA A 344 2.04 -21.89 6.02
CA ALA A 344 1.02 -22.16 7.02
C ALA A 344 0.36 -20.89 7.60
N SER A 345 1.13 -19.82 7.82
CA SER A 345 0.68 -18.64 8.60
C SER A 345 0.83 -17.29 7.90
N GLY A 346 1.44 -17.24 6.70
CA GLY A 346 1.85 -16.01 6.01
C GLY A 346 3.14 -15.38 6.55
N ASP A 347 3.77 -15.98 7.56
CA ASP A 347 4.98 -15.51 8.22
C ASP A 347 5.90 -16.71 8.55
N PRO A 348 7.23 -16.56 8.60
CA PRO A 348 7.97 -15.32 8.43
C PRO A 348 8.23 -14.99 6.95
N GLY A 349 8.42 -13.71 6.65
CA GLY A 349 9.13 -13.30 5.43
C GLY A 349 10.63 -13.60 5.54
N VAL A 350 11.38 -13.26 4.48
CA VAL A 350 12.86 -13.33 4.51
C VAL A 350 13.45 -11.97 4.16
N VAL A 351 14.51 -11.60 4.87
CA VAL A 351 15.31 -10.38 4.63
C VAL A 351 16.75 -10.82 4.37
N PHE A 352 17.26 -10.52 3.18
CA PHE A 352 18.63 -10.87 2.79
C PHE A 352 19.59 -9.79 3.31
N ILE A 353 20.04 -9.96 4.55
CA ILE A 353 20.69 -8.89 5.32
C ILE A 353 22.04 -8.48 4.74
N ASP A 354 22.75 -9.42 4.11
CA ASP A 354 24.04 -9.15 3.48
C ASP A 354 23.84 -8.38 2.16
N GLU A 355 22.76 -8.67 1.41
CA GLU A 355 22.39 -7.93 0.19
C GLU A 355 21.99 -6.48 0.50
N ILE A 356 21.27 -6.28 1.61
CA ILE A 356 20.97 -4.94 2.14
C ILE A 356 22.27 -4.19 2.45
N ASN A 357 23.21 -4.82 3.16
CA ASN A 357 24.43 -4.14 3.60
C ASN A 357 25.45 -3.92 2.48
N ARG A 358 25.46 -4.75 1.44
CA ARG A 358 26.18 -4.46 0.18
C ARG A 358 25.78 -3.12 -0.45
N HIS A 359 24.54 -2.70 -0.21
CA HIS A 359 23.96 -1.46 -0.72
C HIS A 359 23.79 -0.39 0.37
N ASN A 360 24.39 -0.57 1.55
CA ASN A 360 24.33 0.45 2.60
C ASN A 360 25.10 1.70 2.14
N PRO A 361 24.45 2.87 2.02
CA PRO A 361 25.13 4.08 1.57
C PRO A 361 26.11 4.65 2.60
N THR A 362 25.97 4.28 3.88
CA THR A 362 26.70 4.86 5.00
C THR A 362 27.31 3.78 5.90
N PRO A 363 28.16 2.89 5.37
CA PRO A 363 28.68 1.74 6.12
C PRO A 363 29.59 2.15 7.28
N GLU A 364 30.29 3.29 7.19
CA GLU A 364 31.11 3.80 8.30
C GLU A 364 30.29 4.31 9.49
N ILE A 365 28.98 4.54 9.31
CA ILE A 365 28.08 5.00 10.39
C ILE A 365 27.54 3.81 11.18
N GLY A 366 27.23 2.70 10.50
CA GLY A 366 26.74 1.49 11.13
C GLY A 366 26.25 0.47 10.11
N GLN A 367 26.01 -0.76 10.59
CA GLN A 367 25.38 -1.82 9.83
C GLN A 367 23.85 -1.65 9.86
N ILE A 368 23.19 -1.90 8.73
CA ILE A 368 21.74 -1.96 8.68
C ILE A 368 21.31 -3.34 9.17
N GLU A 369 20.62 -3.37 10.30
CA GLU A 369 20.21 -4.62 10.96
C GLU A 369 18.71 -4.90 10.80
N SER A 370 17.91 -3.89 10.46
CA SER A 370 16.46 -4.05 10.35
C SER A 370 15.89 -3.19 9.21
N THR A 371 14.60 -3.37 8.97
CA THR A 371 13.80 -2.56 8.07
C THR A 371 12.62 -1.95 8.82
N ASN A 372 11.97 -0.97 8.23
CA ASN A 372 10.64 -0.58 8.68
C ASN A 372 9.61 -1.74 8.57
N PRO A 373 8.40 -1.60 9.16
CA PRO A 373 7.34 -2.63 9.15
C PRO A 373 6.97 -3.22 7.78
N CYS A 374 7.17 -2.46 6.70
CA CYS A 374 6.79 -2.83 5.35
C CYS A 374 7.92 -3.48 4.53
N GLY A 375 9.16 -3.51 5.04
CA GLY A 375 10.31 -4.16 4.42
C GLY A 375 11.03 -3.36 3.32
N GLU A 376 10.50 -2.22 2.89
CA GLU A 376 11.07 -1.41 1.80
C GLU A 376 12.16 -0.43 2.24
N GLN A 377 12.20 -0.05 3.53
CA GLN A 377 13.23 0.84 4.05
C GLN A 377 14.15 0.12 5.03
N PRO A 378 15.28 -0.42 4.55
CA PRO A 378 16.40 -0.77 5.41
C PRO A 378 17.00 0.49 6.04
N LEU A 379 17.00 0.54 7.38
CA LEU A 379 17.36 1.73 8.13
C LEU A 379 18.35 1.37 9.24
N LEU A 380 19.26 2.31 9.53
CA LEU A 380 20.11 2.26 10.72
C LEU A 380 19.26 2.51 11.97
N PRO A 381 19.76 2.13 13.16
CA PRO A 381 19.13 2.48 14.42
C PRO A 381 18.77 3.97 14.51
N TYR A 382 17.56 4.23 14.99
CA TYR A 382 16.91 5.53 15.12
C TYR A 382 16.56 6.27 13.82
N GLU A 383 16.94 5.77 12.63
CA GLU A 383 16.55 6.43 11.38
C GLU A 383 15.05 6.35 11.13
N SER A 384 14.56 7.32 10.34
CA SER A 384 13.16 7.47 10.00
C SER A 384 12.91 7.38 8.49
N CYS A 385 11.66 7.09 8.16
CA CYS A 385 11.18 6.82 6.81
C CYS A 385 10.35 7.99 6.28
N ASN A 386 10.92 8.75 5.32
CA ASN A 386 10.29 9.89 4.65
C ASN A 386 9.92 9.51 3.20
N LEU A 387 8.62 9.31 2.94
CA LEU A 387 8.14 8.66 1.72
C LEU A 387 7.17 9.51 0.91
N GLY A 388 7.17 9.27 -0.39
CA GLY A 388 6.13 9.70 -1.30
C GLY A 388 6.11 8.84 -2.56
N SER A 389 5.04 8.92 -3.34
CA SER A 389 4.86 8.04 -4.50
C SER A 389 4.31 8.78 -5.71
N ILE A 390 4.93 8.51 -6.86
CA ILE A 390 4.50 9.00 -8.17
C ILE A 390 3.40 8.11 -8.72
N ASN A 391 2.33 8.72 -9.23
CA ASN A 391 1.27 8.01 -9.91
C ASN A 391 1.62 7.77 -11.38
N LEU A 392 2.08 6.56 -11.71
CA LEU A 392 2.50 6.21 -13.07
C LEU A 392 1.36 6.24 -14.09
N SER A 393 0.11 6.03 -13.66
CA SER A 393 -1.05 6.17 -14.56
C SER A 393 -1.23 7.60 -15.10
N ARG A 394 -0.68 8.62 -14.41
CA ARG A 394 -0.69 10.03 -14.85
C ARG A 394 0.48 10.40 -15.76
N MET A 395 1.40 9.47 -15.96
CA MET A 395 2.60 9.60 -16.78
C MET A 395 2.43 8.93 -18.15
N VAL A 396 1.21 8.59 -18.52
CA VAL A 396 0.87 8.04 -19.85
C VAL A 396 0.08 9.09 -20.64
N GLU A 397 0.45 9.24 -21.91
CA GLU A 397 -0.24 10.09 -22.87
C GLU A 397 -0.42 9.31 -24.17
N GLY A 398 -1.68 9.13 -24.60
CA GLY A 398 -2.00 8.16 -25.64
C GLY A 398 -1.59 6.75 -25.21
N ASN A 399 -0.75 6.10 -26.01
CA ASN A 399 -0.23 4.74 -25.75
C ASN A 399 1.27 4.76 -25.41
N GLU A 400 1.80 5.89 -24.93
CA GLU A 400 3.22 6.06 -24.62
C GLU A 400 3.46 6.71 -23.26
N VAL A 401 4.65 6.50 -22.71
CA VAL A 401 5.08 7.13 -21.46
C VAL A 401 5.50 8.58 -21.75
N ASN A 402 4.90 9.54 -21.06
CA ASN A 402 5.33 10.92 -21.08
C ASN A 402 6.54 11.10 -20.14
N TRP A 403 7.73 10.89 -20.69
CA TRP A 403 9.01 10.97 -19.96
C TRP A 403 9.32 12.36 -19.42
N ASP A 404 8.88 13.42 -20.09
CA ASP A 404 9.13 14.80 -19.63
C ASP A 404 8.29 15.15 -18.40
N ARG A 405 7.01 14.74 -18.39
CA ARG A 405 6.17 14.87 -17.19
C ARG A 405 6.73 14.05 -16.04
N LEU A 406 7.13 12.79 -16.30
CA LEU A 406 7.76 11.96 -15.28
C LEU A 406 9.02 12.62 -14.71
N ARG A 407 9.87 13.22 -15.56
CA ARG A 407 11.07 13.95 -15.15
C ARG A 407 10.73 15.09 -14.20
N GLU A 408 9.78 15.95 -14.59
CA GLU A 408 9.36 17.09 -13.78
C GLU A 408 8.79 16.62 -12.44
N THR A 409 7.91 15.62 -12.44
CA THR A 409 7.32 15.07 -11.21
C THR A 409 8.38 14.46 -10.29
N VAL A 410 9.33 13.68 -10.81
CA VAL A 410 10.43 13.11 -10.02
C VAL A 410 11.24 14.20 -9.32
N ARG A 411 11.65 15.22 -10.07
CA ARG A 411 12.50 16.31 -9.55
C ARG A 411 11.76 17.13 -8.48
N ASN A 412 10.48 17.42 -8.69
CA ASN A 412 9.65 18.12 -7.71
C ASN A 412 9.39 17.26 -6.46
N ALA A 413 9.19 15.96 -6.62
CA ALA A 413 8.98 15.03 -5.51
C ALA A 413 10.23 14.87 -4.63
N VAL A 414 11.43 14.83 -5.22
CA VAL A 414 12.69 14.79 -4.45
C VAL A 414 12.86 16.07 -3.62
N HIS A 415 12.59 17.24 -4.20
CA HIS A 415 12.62 18.50 -3.47
C HIS A 415 11.60 18.52 -2.33
N PHE A 416 10.37 18.05 -2.57
CA PHE A 416 9.36 17.91 -1.54
C PHE A 416 9.83 17.02 -0.38
N LEU A 417 10.39 15.85 -0.68
CA LEU A 417 10.85 14.91 0.34
C LEU A 417 12.09 15.39 1.09
N ASP A 418 13.02 16.13 0.45
CA ASP A 418 14.13 16.77 1.18
C ASP A 418 13.60 17.81 2.17
N ASN A 419 12.60 18.60 1.79
CA ASN A 419 11.96 19.55 2.70
C ASN A 419 11.24 18.87 3.86
N VAL A 420 10.65 17.69 3.65
CA VAL A 420 10.00 16.91 4.70
C VAL A 420 11.00 16.60 5.83
N VAL A 421 12.27 16.29 5.53
CA VAL A 421 13.29 15.99 6.55
C VAL A 421 13.44 17.13 7.57
N ASP A 422 13.40 18.38 7.10
CA ASP A 422 13.58 19.57 7.93
C ASP A 422 12.26 20.08 8.55
N ALA A 423 11.14 19.92 7.84
CA ALA A 423 9.81 20.30 8.32
C ALA A 423 9.26 19.38 9.42
N ASN A 424 9.85 18.18 9.56
CA ASN A 424 9.36 17.14 10.45
C ASN A 424 9.65 17.41 11.93
N VAL A 425 8.66 17.10 12.78
CA VAL A 425 8.80 17.03 14.23
C VAL A 425 9.02 15.57 14.61
N TYR A 426 10.25 15.25 15.03
CA TYR A 426 10.64 13.89 15.41
C TYR A 426 10.27 13.61 16.88
N PRO A 427 9.73 12.42 17.20
CA PRO A 427 9.33 12.07 18.56
C PRO A 427 10.54 11.87 19.49
N LEU A 428 11.70 11.51 18.94
CA LEU A 428 12.94 11.23 19.67
C LEU A 428 14.07 12.11 19.15
N LYS A 429 14.95 12.55 20.05
CA LYS A 429 16.09 13.41 19.71
C LYS A 429 17.09 12.67 18.83
N GLU A 430 17.40 11.43 19.18
CA GLU A 430 18.31 10.53 18.47
C GLU A 430 17.86 10.34 17.02
N THR A 431 16.55 10.14 16.82
CA THR A 431 15.94 10.05 15.49
C THR A 431 16.11 11.34 14.70
N ALA A 432 15.89 12.48 15.34
CA ALA A 432 16.03 13.79 14.72
C ALA A 432 17.48 14.06 14.27
N GLU A 433 18.45 13.63 15.07
CA GLU A 433 19.88 13.77 14.79
C GLU A 433 20.32 12.88 13.62
N ILE A 434 20.08 11.58 13.70
CA ILE A 434 20.56 10.65 12.66
C ILE A 434 19.82 10.84 11.33
N THR A 435 18.51 11.14 11.37
CA THR A 435 17.74 11.41 10.15
C THR A 435 18.27 12.66 9.44
N ARG A 436 18.60 13.73 10.17
CA ARG A 436 19.19 14.93 9.55
C ARG A 436 20.64 14.70 9.11
N ALA A 437 21.37 13.80 9.76
CA ALA A 437 22.75 13.49 9.41
C ALA A 437 22.87 12.68 8.10
N ASN A 438 21.93 11.77 7.83
CA ASN A 438 21.93 10.94 6.62
C ASN A 438 20.94 11.40 5.55
N ARG A 439 19.88 12.12 5.94
CA ARG A 439 18.83 12.68 5.07
C ARG A 439 18.21 11.66 4.12
N LYS A 440 18.02 10.42 4.57
CA LYS A 440 17.39 9.35 3.76
C LYS A 440 15.95 9.72 3.43
N ILE A 441 15.63 9.65 2.14
CA ILE A 441 14.28 9.76 1.61
C ILE A 441 13.96 8.53 0.75
N GLY A 442 12.68 8.33 0.48
CA GLY A 442 12.17 7.22 -0.31
C GLY A 442 11.08 7.65 -1.28
N LEU A 443 11.47 7.97 -2.51
CA LEU A 443 10.57 8.19 -3.62
C LEU A 443 10.23 6.86 -4.30
N GLY A 444 8.95 6.51 -4.29
CA GLY A 444 8.41 5.32 -4.92
C GLY A 444 7.37 5.64 -5.99
N VAL A 445 6.59 4.62 -6.34
CA VAL A 445 5.56 4.70 -7.37
C VAL A 445 4.26 4.03 -6.90
N MET A 446 3.16 4.38 -7.57
CA MET A 446 1.88 3.70 -7.54
C MET A 446 1.27 3.71 -8.95
N GLY A 447 0.22 2.92 -9.18
CA GLY A 447 -0.48 2.91 -10.45
C GLY A 447 0.25 2.17 -11.57
N PHE A 448 1.19 1.26 -11.25
CA PHE A 448 1.96 0.55 -12.27
C PHE A 448 1.09 -0.41 -13.10
N ALA A 449 0.14 -1.12 -12.48
CA ALA A 449 -0.79 -1.98 -13.23
C ALA A 449 -1.68 -1.15 -14.17
N ASP A 450 -2.14 0.03 -13.75
CA ASP A 450 -2.92 0.92 -14.61
C ASP A 450 -2.09 1.49 -15.76
N MET A 451 -0.82 1.85 -15.51
CA MET A 451 0.12 2.26 -16.56
C MET A 451 0.26 1.16 -17.62
N LEU A 452 0.46 -0.09 -17.19
CA LEU A 452 0.57 -1.24 -18.10
C LEU A 452 -0.71 -1.44 -18.94
N ILE A 453 -1.88 -1.32 -18.31
CA ILE A 453 -3.18 -1.42 -19.01
C ILE A 453 -3.31 -0.32 -20.07
N LEU A 454 -2.99 0.94 -19.72
CA LEU A 454 -3.04 2.07 -20.65
C LEU A 454 -2.09 1.89 -21.84
N LEU A 455 -0.94 1.24 -21.64
CA LEU A 455 0.05 0.94 -22.69
C LEU A 455 -0.25 -0.36 -23.44
N GLY A 456 -1.31 -1.09 -23.08
CA GLY A 456 -1.64 -2.39 -23.68
C GLY A 456 -0.57 -3.46 -23.41
N VAL A 457 0.02 -3.47 -22.22
CA VAL A 457 1.07 -4.43 -21.82
C VAL A 457 0.56 -5.34 -20.70
N PRO A 458 0.51 -6.68 -20.89
CA PRO A 458 0.19 -7.62 -19.81
C PRO A 458 1.23 -7.58 -18.67
N TYR A 459 0.77 -7.59 -17.42
CA TYR A 459 1.65 -7.50 -16.24
C TYR A 459 2.67 -8.65 -16.17
N ASN A 460 2.24 -9.88 -16.40
CA ASN A 460 3.06 -11.09 -16.42
C ASN A 460 3.72 -11.31 -17.78
N SER A 461 4.50 -10.32 -18.25
CA SER A 461 5.21 -10.40 -19.52
C SER A 461 6.63 -9.80 -19.45
N GLU A 462 7.53 -10.29 -20.32
CA GLU A 462 8.87 -9.73 -20.47
C GLU A 462 8.85 -8.25 -20.89
N LYS A 463 7.81 -7.83 -21.64
CA LYS A 463 7.62 -6.41 -22.00
C LYS A 463 7.34 -5.56 -20.76
N ALA A 464 6.55 -6.05 -19.80
CA ALA A 464 6.29 -5.35 -18.55
C ALA A 464 7.54 -5.28 -17.67
N LEU A 465 8.35 -6.35 -17.60
CA LEU A 465 9.62 -6.33 -16.86
C LEU A 465 10.59 -5.29 -17.42
N LYS A 466 10.76 -5.24 -18.74
CA LYS A 466 11.62 -4.22 -19.40
C LYS A 466 11.12 -2.80 -19.15
N LEU A 467 9.80 -2.60 -19.18
CA LEU A 467 9.21 -1.29 -18.88
C LEU A 467 9.42 -0.91 -17.41
N ALA A 468 9.23 -1.84 -16.47
CA ALA A 468 9.51 -1.63 -15.05
C ALA A 468 10.96 -1.17 -14.82
N GLU A 469 11.92 -1.88 -15.41
CA GLU A 469 13.34 -1.49 -15.37
C GLU A 469 13.59 -0.11 -15.97
N GLN A 470 13.02 0.17 -17.15
CA GLN A 470 13.20 1.46 -17.83
C GLN A 470 12.64 2.62 -17.01
N VAL A 471 11.42 2.47 -16.46
CA VAL A 471 10.76 3.49 -15.64
C VAL A 471 11.54 3.70 -14.35
N MET A 472 11.89 2.63 -13.63
CA MET A 472 12.56 2.76 -12.33
C MET A 472 13.98 3.30 -12.47
N ARG A 473 14.73 2.87 -13.50
CA ARG A 473 16.03 3.46 -13.84
C ARG A 473 15.92 4.96 -14.09
N PHE A 474 14.95 5.38 -14.91
CA PHE A 474 14.74 6.80 -15.20
C PHE A 474 14.43 7.60 -13.93
N ILE A 475 13.54 7.07 -13.07
CA ILE A 475 13.21 7.70 -11.79
C ILE A 475 14.45 7.84 -10.91
N ASN A 476 15.23 6.77 -10.73
CA ASN A 476 16.41 6.79 -9.87
C ASN A 476 17.48 7.76 -10.38
N GLU A 477 17.78 7.74 -11.69
CA GLU A 477 18.75 8.65 -12.30
C GLU A 477 18.36 10.13 -12.15
N GLU A 478 17.10 10.48 -12.44
CA GLU A 478 16.62 11.86 -12.29
C GLU A 478 16.53 12.28 -10.82
N ALA A 479 16.18 11.36 -9.93
CA ALA A 479 16.13 11.61 -8.50
C ALA A 479 17.52 11.87 -7.91
N HIS A 480 18.52 11.08 -8.31
CA HIS A 480 19.93 11.29 -7.94
C HIS A 480 20.47 12.61 -8.50
N LYS A 481 20.18 12.92 -9.76
CA LYS A 481 20.55 14.23 -10.35
C LYS A 481 19.98 15.38 -9.54
N LYS A 482 18.70 15.32 -9.18
CA LYS A 482 18.07 16.36 -8.36
C LYS A 482 18.68 16.44 -6.95
N SER A 483 18.99 15.31 -6.31
CA SER A 483 19.65 15.30 -5.01
C SER A 483 21.03 15.99 -5.06
N ARG A 484 21.79 15.82 -6.15
CA ARG A 484 23.06 16.55 -6.36
C ARG A 484 22.87 18.04 -6.50
N GLU A 485 21.92 18.46 -7.33
CA GLU A 485 21.62 19.89 -7.51
C GLU A 485 21.16 20.57 -6.21
N ILE A 486 20.35 19.88 -5.40
CA ILE A 486 19.98 20.40 -4.07
C ILE A 486 21.23 20.51 -3.17
N ALA A 487 22.16 19.55 -3.26
CA ALA A 487 23.39 19.59 -2.47
C ALA A 487 24.32 20.75 -2.85
N GLU A 488 24.34 21.15 -4.12
CA GLU A 488 25.10 22.33 -4.57
C GLU A 488 24.56 23.63 -3.96
N ILE A 489 23.26 23.69 -3.67
CA ILE A 489 22.59 24.87 -3.08
C ILE A 489 22.60 24.81 -1.56
N ARG A 490 22.25 23.65 -0.98
CA ARG A 490 21.98 23.47 0.46
C ARG A 490 23.08 22.75 1.22
N GLY A 491 24.14 22.32 0.53
CA GLY A 491 25.17 21.42 1.05
C GLY A 491 24.78 19.94 1.00
N SER A 492 25.78 19.07 0.95
CA SER A 492 25.62 17.62 1.08
C SER A 492 25.02 17.23 2.44
N PHE A 493 24.49 16.00 2.56
CA PHE A 493 24.12 15.50 3.88
C PHE A 493 25.35 15.43 4.82
N PRO A 494 25.18 15.67 6.13
CA PRO A 494 26.31 15.76 7.07
C PRO A 494 27.28 14.56 7.08
N ASN A 495 26.78 13.34 6.89
CA ASN A 495 27.62 12.13 6.84
C ASN A 495 28.17 11.81 5.43
N PHE A 496 28.12 12.74 4.48
CA PHE A 496 28.54 12.52 3.10
C PHE A 496 29.98 12.01 2.96
N ASP A 497 30.92 12.61 3.68
CA ASP A 497 32.34 12.21 3.67
C ASP A 497 32.59 10.82 4.27
N ARG A 498 31.59 10.23 4.94
CA ARG A 498 31.61 8.87 5.52
C ARG A 498 30.72 7.90 4.75
N SER A 499 30.29 8.30 3.56
CA SER A 499 29.38 7.54 2.70
C SER A 499 30.09 7.03 1.45
N VAL A 500 29.46 6.06 0.78
CA VAL A 500 29.92 5.53 -0.52
C VAL A 500 29.83 6.57 -1.65
N TRP A 501 29.16 7.70 -1.42
CA TRP A 501 28.95 8.74 -2.44
C TRP A 501 30.12 9.70 -2.57
N ARG A 502 30.96 9.84 -1.54
CA ARG A 502 32.13 10.76 -1.55
C ARG A 502 33.10 10.48 -2.70
N ASP A 503 33.23 9.20 -3.07
CA ASP A 503 34.16 8.76 -4.12
C ASP A 503 33.52 8.86 -5.52
N LYS A 504 32.20 9.10 -5.61
CA LYS A 504 31.44 9.12 -6.86
C LYS A 504 31.01 10.53 -7.29
N TYR A 505 30.73 11.40 -6.33
CA TYR A 505 30.16 12.73 -6.58
C TYR A 505 30.87 13.79 -5.73
N SER A 506 30.82 15.04 -6.18
CA SER A 506 31.30 16.19 -5.40
C SER A 506 30.32 16.64 -4.31
N ALA A 507 29.02 16.43 -4.55
CA ALA A 507 27.96 16.78 -3.62
C ALA A 507 26.78 15.81 -3.77
N PHE A 508 26.10 15.49 -2.66
CA PHE A 508 24.90 14.65 -2.65
C PHE A 508 24.04 14.98 -1.42
N ARG A 509 22.74 15.22 -1.60
CA ARG A 509 21.89 15.78 -0.52
C ARG A 509 21.29 14.70 0.38
N ASN A 510 21.05 13.50 -0.15
CA ASN A 510 20.28 12.46 0.53
C ASN A 510 21.03 11.13 0.44
N ALA A 511 21.34 10.44 1.53
CA ALA A 511 22.09 9.17 1.47
C ALA A 511 21.38 8.09 0.65
N THR A 512 20.05 8.14 0.57
CA THR A 512 19.21 7.36 -0.36
C THR A 512 18.11 8.25 -0.91
N VAL A 513 17.61 7.93 -2.10
CA VAL A 513 16.57 8.71 -2.77
C VAL A 513 15.33 7.88 -3.11
N THR A 514 15.49 6.63 -3.54
CA THR A 514 14.36 5.80 -4.01
C THR A 514 14.02 4.61 -3.12
N THR A 515 12.73 4.26 -3.06
CA THR A 515 12.20 3.06 -2.39
C THR A 515 10.84 2.69 -2.96
N ILE A 516 10.45 1.42 -2.96
CA ILE A 516 9.10 1.02 -3.39
C ILE A 516 8.28 0.61 -2.18
N ALA A 517 7.53 1.57 -1.64
CA ALA A 517 6.63 1.38 -0.51
C ALA A 517 5.25 0.88 -0.96
N PRO A 518 4.50 0.20 -0.07
CA PRO A 518 3.08 -0.03 -0.32
C PRO A 518 2.34 1.32 -0.29
N THR A 519 1.40 1.51 -1.21
CA THR A 519 0.66 2.78 -1.32
C THR A 519 -0.80 2.62 -0.95
N GLY A 520 -1.09 1.81 0.07
CA GLY A 520 -2.43 1.45 0.56
C GLY A 520 -3.44 2.59 0.47
N THR A 521 -3.45 3.50 1.44
CA THR A 521 -4.47 4.55 1.46
C THR A 521 -4.27 5.62 0.37
N ILE A 522 -3.03 5.94 -0.01
CA ILE A 522 -2.76 7.02 -0.99
C ILE A 522 -3.12 6.63 -2.43
N SER A 523 -3.05 5.35 -2.80
CA SER A 523 -3.50 4.86 -4.11
C SER A 523 -5.02 4.92 -4.24
N ILE A 524 -5.76 4.70 -3.15
CA ILE A 524 -7.23 4.92 -3.10
C ILE A 524 -7.55 6.40 -3.33
N ILE A 525 -6.80 7.32 -2.67
CA ILE A 525 -6.96 8.77 -2.88
C ILE A 525 -6.68 9.14 -4.34
N ALA A 526 -5.61 8.59 -4.92
CA ALA A 526 -5.22 8.83 -6.31
C ALA A 526 -6.13 8.12 -7.34
N GLY A 527 -6.92 7.13 -6.91
CA GLY A 527 -7.79 6.32 -7.77
C GLY A 527 -7.02 5.42 -8.73
N CYS A 528 -5.96 4.76 -8.24
CA CYS A 528 -5.11 3.85 -9.02
C CYS A 528 -4.71 2.61 -8.20
N SER A 529 -4.03 1.66 -8.83
CA SER A 529 -3.44 0.47 -8.23
C SER A 529 -2.34 0.80 -7.22
N SER A 530 -2.18 -0.05 -6.20
CA SER A 530 -1.20 0.13 -5.14
C SER A 530 0.21 -0.25 -5.62
N GLY A 531 1.19 0.59 -5.30
CA GLY A 531 2.61 0.36 -5.53
C GLY A 531 2.92 -0.13 -6.94
N ILE A 532 3.65 -1.23 -6.97
CA ILE A 532 3.92 -2.02 -8.18
C ILE A 532 3.06 -3.29 -8.22
N GLU A 533 2.01 -3.40 -7.41
CA GLU A 533 1.17 -4.60 -7.35
C GLU A 533 0.34 -4.75 -8.64
N PRO A 534 0.05 -5.99 -9.07
CA PRO A 534 -0.97 -6.22 -10.08
C PRO A 534 -2.34 -5.79 -9.53
N LEU A 535 -3.35 -5.74 -10.40
CA LEU A 535 -4.72 -5.57 -9.92
C LEU A 535 -5.02 -6.69 -8.94
N PHE A 536 -5.72 -6.37 -7.87
CA PHE A 536 -6.11 -7.40 -6.92
C PHE A 536 -7.42 -8.08 -7.32
N ALA A 537 -8.39 -7.27 -7.73
CA ALA A 537 -9.62 -7.70 -8.37
C ALA A 537 -10.03 -6.61 -9.37
N VAL A 538 -10.62 -7.03 -10.48
CA VAL A 538 -11.13 -6.12 -11.53
C VAL A 538 -12.45 -5.48 -11.08
N SER A 539 -13.29 -6.24 -10.37
CA SER A 539 -14.52 -5.76 -9.75
C SER A 539 -14.76 -6.47 -8.42
N PHE A 540 -15.25 -5.77 -7.41
CA PHE A 540 -15.52 -6.31 -6.08
C PHE A 540 -16.48 -5.42 -5.28
N MET A 541 -16.99 -5.93 -4.16
CA MET A 541 -17.80 -5.20 -3.19
C MET A 541 -16.92 -4.56 -2.12
N ARG A 542 -16.93 -3.24 -1.99
CA ARG A 542 -16.25 -2.55 -0.89
C ARG A 542 -17.19 -2.34 0.28
N ASN A 543 -16.78 -2.79 1.47
CA ASN A 543 -17.46 -2.46 2.72
C ASN A 543 -17.08 -1.02 3.10
N VAL A 544 -18.06 -0.13 3.21
CA VAL A 544 -17.83 1.29 3.58
C VAL A 544 -18.13 1.47 5.06
N LEU A 545 -17.41 2.42 5.69
CA LEU A 545 -17.69 2.87 7.05
C LEU A 545 -19.18 3.23 7.21
N GLY A 546 -19.85 2.57 8.15
CA GLY A 546 -21.30 2.69 8.37
C GLY A 546 -22.14 1.51 7.89
N GLY A 547 -21.52 0.41 7.44
CA GLY A 547 -22.19 -0.86 7.13
C GLY A 547 -22.75 -0.99 5.70
N SER A 548 -22.67 0.06 4.89
CA SER A 548 -23.08 0.03 3.49
C SER A 548 -22.03 -0.67 2.61
N ARG A 549 -22.47 -1.44 1.60
CA ARG A 549 -21.58 -2.07 0.61
C ARG A 549 -21.68 -1.34 -0.73
N LEU A 550 -20.56 -1.02 -1.36
CA LEU A 550 -20.50 -0.35 -2.66
C LEU A 550 -19.83 -1.24 -3.71
N PHE A 551 -20.43 -1.32 -4.89
CA PHE A 551 -19.86 -2.00 -6.03
C PHE A 551 -18.73 -1.16 -6.65
N GLU A 552 -17.51 -1.68 -6.66
CA GLU A 552 -16.33 -1.04 -7.24
C GLU A 552 -15.81 -1.84 -8.43
N THR A 553 -15.52 -1.15 -9.53
CA THR A 553 -14.98 -1.73 -10.76
C THR A 553 -13.81 -0.86 -11.22
N ASN A 554 -12.75 -1.49 -11.70
CA ASN A 554 -11.64 -0.76 -12.31
C ASN A 554 -12.17 0.08 -13.49
N VAL A 555 -11.88 1.38 -13.45
CA VAL A 555 -12.42 2.35 -14.41
C VAL A 555 -11.94 2.05 -15.84
N LEU A 556 -10.68 1.64 -16.00
CA LEU A 556 -10.12 1.30 -17.31
C LEU A 556 -10.80 0.06 -17.91
N PHE A 557 -11.16 -0.92 -17.07
CA PHE A 557 -11.94 -2.07 -17.52
C PHE A 557 -13.35 -1.66 -17.98
N GLU A 558 -14.05 -0.86 -17.17
CA GLU A 558 -15.39 -0.38 -17.51
C GLU A 558 -15.40 0.44 -18.81
N GLU A 559 -14.41 1.32 -19.00
CA GLU A 559 -14.24 2.10 -20.23
C GLU A 559 -13.93 1.21 -21.43
N THR A 560 -13.00 0.25 -21.29
CA THR A 560 -12.64 -0.70 -22.34
C THR A 560 -13.84 -1.55 -22.77
N ALA A 561 -14.59 -2.07 -21.80
CA ALA A 561 -15.76 -2.89 -22.06
C ALA A 561 -16.85 -2.13 -22.80
N LYS A 562 -17.08 -0.86 -22.45
CA LYS A 562 -18.05 0.00 -23.14
C LYS A 562 -17.58 0.35 -24.54
N ALA A 563 -16.33 0.77 -24.69
CA ALA A 563 -15.77 1.15 -25.98
C ALA A 563 -15.77 -0.01 -26.99
N ARG A 564 -15.59 -1.25 -26.51
CA ARG A 564 -15.55 -2.46 -27.34
C ARG A 564 -16.88 -3.24 -27.37
N GLY A 565 -17.95 -2.70 -26.80
CA GLY A 565 -19.31 -3.25 -26.95
C GLY A 565 -19.59 -4.57 -26.23
N PHE A 566 -18.75 -5.00 -25.27
CA PHE A 566 -18.99 -6.21 -24.47
C PHE A 566 -19.43 -5.90 -23.03
N TYR A 567 -19.56 -4.63 -22.67
CA TYR A 567 -20.08 -4.22 -21.37
C TYR A 567 -21.52 -4.70 -21.16
N SER A 568 -21.76 -5.44 -20.09
CA SER A 568 -23.10 -5.78 -19.63
C SER A 568 -23.18 -5.84 -18.12
N ALA A 569 -24.39 -5.65 -17.60
CA ALA A 569 -24.74 -5.88 -16.21
C ALA A 569 -24.31 -7.29 -15.73
N LYS A 570 -24.70 -8.31 -16.47
CA LYS A 570 -24.37 -9.72 -16.21
C LYS A 570 -22.85 -9.95 -16.16
N LEU A 571 -22.11 -9.35 -17.08
CA LEU A 571 -20.64 -9.43 -17.08
C LEU A 571 -20.05 -8.87 -15.78
N LEU A 572 -20.47 -7.68 -15.35
CA LEU A 572 -19.95 -7.09 -14.11
C LEU A 572 -20.28 -7.95 -12.89
N GLU A 573 -21.47 -8.53 -12.84
CA GLU A 573 -21.86 -9.48 -11.79
C GLU A 573 -20.89 -10.67 -11.74
N GLU A 574 -20.60 -11.27 -12.89
CA GLU A 574 -19.69 -12.42 -13.00
C GLU A 574 -18.25 -12.05 -12.60
N VAL A 575 -17.75 -10.90 -13.07
CA VAL A 575 -16.43 -10.37 -12.68
C VAL A 575 -16.36 -10.09 -11.18
N ALA A 576 -17.44 -9.60 -10.55
CA ALA A 576 -17.45 -9.32 -9.12
C ALA A 576 -17.57 -10.58 -8.25
N ARG A 577 -18.05 -11.70 -8.80
CA ARG A 577 -18.09 -13.00 -8.08
C ARG A 577 -16.71 -13.63 -7.97
N THR A 578 -15.94 -13.59 -9.06
CA THR A 578 -14.61 -14.20 -9.14
C THR A 578 -13.49 -13.21 -8.83
N GLY A 579 -13.72 -11.92 -9.03
CA GLY A 579 -12.72 -10.86 -8.97
C GLY A 579 -11.83 -10.77 -10.23
N SER A 580 -11.89 -11.77 -11.11
CA SER A 580 -11.02 -11.94 -12.27
C SER A 580 -11.82 -11.99 -13.57
N VAL A 581 -11.19 -11.61 -14.68
CA VAL A 581 -11.76 -11.74 -16.03
C VAL A 581 -11.27 -12.99 -16.78
N LYS A 582 -10.27 -13.70 -16.25
CA LYS A 582 -9.57 -14.79 -16.95
C LYS A 582 -10.51 -15.93 -17.40
N GLY A 583 -11.44 -16.31 -16.53
CA GLY A 583 -12.40 -17.41 -16.76
C GLY A 583 -13.75 -17.00 -17.35
N ILE A 584 -13.96 -15.73 -17.71
CA ILE A 584 -15.30 -15.22 -18.04
C ILE A 584 -15.57 -15.25 -19.54
N ASP A 585 -16.70 -15.85 -19.92
CA ASP A 585 -17.15 -15.90 -21.31
C ASP A 585 -17.61 -14.51 -21.80
N GLY A 586 -17.26 -14.18 -23.05
CA GLY A 586 -17.60 -12.89 -23.67
C GLY A 586 -16.61 -11.75 -23.42
N VAL A 587 -15.59 -11.96 -22.57
CA VAL A 587 -14.44 -11.03 -22.48
C VAL A 587 -13.40 -11.44 -23.54
N PRO A 588 -12.96 -10.52 -24.43
CA PRO A 588 -11.91 -10.82 -25.42
C PRO A 588 -10.59 -11.26 -24.78
N ASP A 589 -9.87 -12.20 -25.41
CA ASP A 589 -8.64 -12.78 -24.83
C ASP A 589 -7.53 -11.76 -24.60
N ASP A 590 -7.44 -10.71 -25.43
CA ASP A 590 -6.47 -9.64 -25.21
C ASP A 590 -6.81 -8.80 -23.98
N VAL A 591 -8.10 -8.58 -23.71
CA VAL A 591 -8.56 -7.93 -22.46
C VAL A 591 -8.29 -8.84 -21.26
N LYS A 592 -8.53 -10.15 -21.38
CA LYS A 592 -8.21 -11.11 -20.31
C LYS A 592 -6.72 -11.09 -19.93
N ARG A 593 -5.83 -10.96 -20.92
CA ARG A 593 -4.38 -10.84 -20.70
C ARG A 593 -3.98 -9.51 -20.06
N LEU A 594 -4.73 -8.42 -20.30
CA LEU A 594 -4.41 -7.10 -19.75
C LEU A 594 -4.89 -6.92 -18.31
N PHE A 595 -6.08 -7.41 -17.99
CA PHE A 595 -6.72 -7.23 -16.68
C PHE A 595 -6.49 -8.44 -15.76
N VAL A 596 -5.27 -8.96 -15.74
CA VAL A 596 -4.87 -10.04 -14.82
C VAL A 596 -4.82 -9.55 -13.38
N THR A 597 -5.25 -10.40 -12.46
CA THR A 597 -5.21 -10.15 -11.03
C THR A 597 -4.02 -10.82 -10.34
N ALA A 598 -3.77 -10.46 -9.08
CA ALA A 598 -2.71 -11.03 -8.26
C ALA A 598 -2.78 -12.56 -8.13
N LEU A 599 -3.98 -13.15 -8.21
CA LEU A 599 -4.19 -14.60 -8.13
C LEU A 599 -4.22 -15.27 -9.51
N ASP A 600 -4.25 -14.50 -10.60
CA ASP A 600 -4.20 -15.02 -11.97
C ASP A 600 -2.76 -15.28 -12.46
N ILE A 601 -1.78 -14.71 -11.76
CA ILE A 601 -0.37 -14.62 -12.17
C ILE A 601 0.45 -15.68 -11.45
N ASP A 602 1.31 -16.38 -12.19
CA ASP A 602 2.22 -17.37 -11.58
C ASP A 602 3.23 -16.70 -10.63
N PRO A 603 3.61 -17.36 -9.52
CA PRO A 603 4.44 -16.75 -8.48
C PRO A 603 5.78 -16.19 -8.98
N VAL A 604 6.38 -16.84 -9.97
CA VAL A 604 7.63 -16.41 -10.63
C VAL A 604 7.54 -14.98 -11.16
N TRP A 605 6.40 -14.55 -11.69
CA TRP A 605 6.23 -13.21 -12.24
C TRP A 605 6.16 -12.14 -11.16
N HIS A 606 5.64 -12.47 -9.97
CA HIS A 606 5.68 -11.55 -8.84
C HIS A 606 7.12 -11.24 -8.44
N VAL A 607 7.96 -12.27 -8.31
CA VAL A 607 9.36 -12.13 -7.92
C VAL A 607 10.18 -11.43 -9.00
N LYS A 608 9.99 -11.81 -10.28
CA LYS A 608 10.66 -11.13 -11.41
C LYS A 608 10.31 -9.64 -11.46
N MET A 609 9.04 -9.28 -11.24
CA MET A 609 8.63 -7.88 -11.22
C MET A 609 9.25 -7.12 -10.04
N GLN A 610 9.29 -7.75 -8.86
CA GLN A 610 9.98 -7.19 -7.70
C GLN A 610 11.46 -6.91 -8.02
N ALA A 611 12.15 -7.90 -8.60
CA ALA A 611 13.56 -7.78 -8.96
C ALA A 611 13.81 -6.68 -10.00
N ALA A 612 12.94 -6.54 -11.00
CA ALA A 612 13.02 -5.50 -12.02
C ALA A 612 13.04 -4.07 -11.41
N PHE A 613 12.18 -3.81 -10.42
CA PHE A 613 12.22 -2.56 -9.66
C PHE A 613 13.42 -2.48 -8.70
N GLN A 614 13.75 -3.58 -8.02
CA GLN A 614 14.82 -3.61 -7.02
C GLN A 614 16.19 -3.24 -7.60
N ARG A 615 16.48 -3.61 -8.86
CA ARG A 615 17.72 -3.28 -9.59
C ARG A 615 18.03 -1.78 -9.65
N PHE A 616 17.00 -0.93 -9.65
CA PHE A 616 17.13 0.52 -9.78
C PHE A 616 16.56 1.26 -8.57
N THR A 617 16.56 0.61 -7.40
CA THR A 617 16.08 1.18 -6.14
C THR A 617 17.20 1.20 -5.10
N ASP A 618 17.46 2.36 -4.50
CA ASP A 618 18.52 2.52 -3.47
C ASP A 618 18.21 1.66 -2.23
N ASN A 619 16.97 1.72 -1.75
CA ASN A 619 16.48 0.93 -0.63
C ASN A 619 15.91 -0.41 -1.11
N ALA A 620 14.79 -0.88 -0.55
CA ALA A 620 14.17 -2.16 -0.90
C ALA A 620 12.79 -1.97 -1.57
N VAL A 621 12.17 -3.10 -1.93
CA VAL A 621 10.87 -3.15 -2.58
C VAL A 621 9.89 -3.93 -1.71
N SER A 622 8.80 -3.28 -1.30
CA SER A 622 7.64 -3.94 -0.69
C SER A 622 6.69 -4.38 -1.79
N LYS A 623 6.71 -5.68 -2.07
CA LYS A 623 5.78 -6.36 -2.97
C LYS A 623 5.41 -7.70 -2.37
N THR A 624 4.11 -7.99 -2.32
CA THR A 624 3.59 -9.27 -1.83
C THR A 624 3.52 -10.28 -2.98
N VAL A 625 4.06 -11.48 -2.75
CA VAL A 625 3.76 -12.62 -3.61
C VAL A 625 2.47 -13.26 -3.11
N ASN A 626 1.36 -12.91 -3.75
CA ASN A 626 0.05 -13.45 -3.43
C ASN A 626 -0.12 -14.81 -4.10
N LEU A 627 -0.50 -15.82 -3.32
CA LEU A 627 -0.66 -17.19 -3.77
C LEU A 627 -2.11 -17.64 -3.63
N PRO A 628 -2.61 -18.46 -4.57
CA PRO A 628 -3.92 -19.09 -4.45
C PRO A 628 -3.96 -20.06 -3.27
N PHE A 629 -5.16 -20.50 -2.89
CA PHE A 629 -5.37 -21.40 -1.76
C PHE A 629 -4.65 -22.75 -1.95
N GLU A 630 -4.58 -23.21 -3.20
CA GLU A 630 -4.03 -24.50 -3.62
C GLU A 630 -2.50 -24.51 -3.70
N ALA A 631 -1.84 -23.36 -3.55
CA ALA A 631 -0.38 -23.29 -3.58
C ALA A 631 0.23 -24.18 -2.49
N GLU A 632 1.34 -24.82 -2.80
CA GLU A 632 2.06 -25.76 -1.95
C GLU A 632 3.24 -25.09 -1.23
N VAL A 633 3.85 -25.83 -0.29
CA VAL A 633 5.07 -25.36 0.40
C VAL A 633 6.22 -25.16 -0.59
N GLU A 634 6.25 -25.96 -1.66
CA GLU A 634 7.27 -25.86 -2.70
C GLU A 634 7.24 -24.50 -3.41
N ASP A 635 6.05 -23.99 -3.73
CA ASP A 635 5.89 -22.67 -4.35
C ASP A 635 6.55 -21.57 -3.49
N VAL A 636 6.37 -21.63 -2.17
CA VAL A 636 6.99 -20.68 -1.22
C VAL A 636 8.52 -20.80 -1.23
N ARG A 637 9.05 -22.02 -1.28
CA ARG A 637 10.49 -22.25 -1.35
C ARG A 637 11.09 -21.71 -2.65
N GLU A 638 10.45 -22.01 -3.78
CA GLU A 638 10.89 -21.51 -5.10
C GLU A 638 10.87 -19.98 -5.16
N ILE A 639 9.87 -19.34 -4.56
CA ILE A 639 9.82 -17.87 -4.44
C ILE A 639 11.02 -17.32 -3.68
N TYR A 640 11.35 -17.90 -2.53
CA TYR A 640 12.47 -17.44 -1.72
C TYR A 640 13.82 -17.69 -2.41
N ASP A 641 14.01 -18.86 -3.00
CA ASP A 641 15.20 -19.21 -3.77
C ASP A 641 15.39 -18.25 -4.95
N LEU A 642 14.32 -17.99 -5.71
CA LEU A 642 14.34 -17.06 -6.83
C LEU A 642 14.61 -15.62 -6.40
N ALA A 643 14.02 -15.16 -5.28
CA ALA A 643 14.27 -13.83 -4.75
C ALA A 643 15.74 -13.63 -4.37
N TRP A 644 16.37 -14.64 -3.76
CA TRP A 644 17.80 -14.62 -3.46
C TRP A 644 18.65 -14.59 -4.74
N GLN A 645 18.35 -15.47 -5.71
CA GLN A 645 19.07 -15.54 -6.99
C GLN A 645 19.00 -14.22 -7.77
N LEU A 646 17.85 -13.54 -7.72
CA LEU A 646 17.61 -12.27 -8.37
C LEU A 646 18.07 -11.04 -7.56
N LYS A 647 18.74 -11.27 -6.41
CA LYS A 647 19.28 -10.21 -5.53
C LYS A 647 18.20 -9.25 -5.02
N CYS A 648 17.02 -9.77 -4.72
CA CYS A 648 16.03 -9.05 -3.92
C CYS A 648 16.58 -8.82 -2.51
N LYS A 649 16.19 -7.72 -1.85
CA LYS A 649 16.63 -7.41 -0.47
C LYS A 649 15.75 -8.07 0.60
N GLY A 650 14.56 -8.49 0.22
CA GLY A 650 13.65 -9.31 1.04
C GLY A 650 12.45 -9.76 0.21
N VAL A 651 11.65 -10.67 0.72
CA VAL A 651 10.42 -11.11 0.06
C VAL A 651 9.43 -11.67 1.09
N THR A 652 8.14 -11.42 0.83
CA THR A 652 7.04 -11.94 1.64
C THR A 652 6.04 -12.65 0.75
N VAL A 653 5.57 -13.79 1.23
CA VAL A 653 4.50 -14.56 0.58
C VAL A 653 3.22 -14.41 1.37
N PHE A 654 2.10 -14.41 0.66
CA PHE A 654 0.80 -14.52 1.28
C PHE A 654 -0.02 -15.56 0.53
N ARG A 655 -0.28 -16.72 1.16
CA ARG A 655 -1.20 -17.71 0.62
C ARG A 655 -2.61 -17.44 1.11
N TYR A 656 -3.56 -17.40 0.19
CA TYR A 656 -4.97 -17.31 0.54
C TYR A 656 -5.34 -18.43 1.53
N GLY A 657 -6.00 -18.07 2.63
CA GLY A 657 -6.35 -19.01 3.71
C GLY A 657 -5.23 -19.37 4.70
N SER A 658 -4.07 -18.70 4.67
CA SER A 658 -3.03 -18.89 5.71
C SER A 658 -3.32 -18.15 7.03
N LYS A 659 -4.26 -17.20 7.04
CA LYS A 659 -4.69 -16.47 8.24
C LYS A 659 -6.20 -16.63 8.45
N PRO A 660 -6.67 -16.62 9.71
CA PRO A 660 -8.09 -16.83 10.04
C PRO A 660 -8.99 -15.68 9.59
N GLU A 661 -8.50 -14.45 9.60
CA GLU A 661 -9.22 -13.25 9.17
C GLU A 661 -8.59 -12.66 7.92
N GLN A 662 -9.42 -12.29 6.94
CA GLN A 662 -9.00 -11.71 5.68
C GLN A 662 -9.73 -10.37 5.44
N VAL A 663 -9.05 -9.37 4.88
CA VAL A 663 -9.68 -8.14 4.35
C VAL A 663 -10.14 -8.32 2.91
N LEU A 664 -9.80 -9.45 2.27
CA LEU A 664 -10.49 -9.91 1.06
C LEU A 664 -11.14 -11.28 1.30
N TYR A 665 -12.43 -11.35 1.00
CA TYR A 665 -13.15 -12.60 0.82
C TYR A 665 -13.37 -12.89 -0.67
N ILE A 666 -12.90 -14.02 -1.18
CA ILE A 666 -13.19 -14.49 -2.55
C ILE A 666 -14.50 -15.26 -2.52
N GLY A 667 -15.49 -14.83 -3.31
CA GLY A 667 -16.87 -15.34 -3.27
C GLY A 667 -17.04 -16.84 -3.55
N GLU A 668 -16.04 -17.50 -4.15
CA GLU A 668 -16.08 -18.93 -4.48
C GLU A 668 -15.25 -19.83 -3.53
N ILE A 669 -14.42 -19.25 -2.65
CA ILE A 669 -13.59 -20.03 -1.72
C ILE A 669 -14.22 -20.00 -0.32
N ARG A 670 -15.24 -20.85 -0.14
CA ARG A 670 -15.75 -21.38 1.14
C ARG A 670 -15.69 -20.46 2.38
N THR A 671 -16.23 -19.24 2.30
CA THR A 671 -16.88 -18.64 3.47
C THR A 671 -18.38 -18.68 3.24
N LYS A 672 -19.13 -19.21 4.21
CA LYS A 672 -20.58 -19.49 4.09
C LYS A 672 -21.46 -18.24 3.94
N GLU A 673 -20.89 -17.04 3.77
CA GLU A 673 -21.56 -15.77 4.06
C GLU A 673 -21.55 -14.70 2.94
N SER A 674 -20.88 -14.90 1.78
CA SER A 674 -20.87 -13.89 0.70
C SER A 674 -20.79 -14.49 -0.70
N LYS A 675 -21.67 -14.05 -1.63
CA LYS A 675 -21.62 -14.45 -3.06
C LYS A 675 -20.60 -13.69 -3.90
N PHE A 676 -20.05 -12.58 -3.40
CA PHE A 676 -19.16 -11.70 -4.15
C PHE A 676 -17.79 -11.58 -3.51
N VAL A 677 -16.77 -11.28 -4.33
CA VAL A 677 -15.49 -10.80 -3.82
C VAL A 677 -15.73 -9.51 -3.05
N SER A 678 -15.27 -9.44 -1.80
CA SER A 678 -15.45 -8.25 -0.96
C SER A 678 -14.16 -7.78 -0.30
N ALA A 679 -13.99 -6.47 -0.25
CA ALA A 679 -12.83 -5.81 0.34
C ALA A 679 -13.26 -4.79 1.42
N ASP A 680 -12.47 -4.68 2.48
CA ASP A 680 -12.67 -3.65 3.50
C ASP A 680 -12.41 -2.23 2.95
N SER A 681 -12.93 -1.22 3.65
CA SER A 681 -12.92 0.19 3.21
C SER A 681 -11.52 0.70 2.86
N GLU A 682 -10.50 0.22 3.56
CA GLU A 682 -9.11 0.69 3.44
C GLU A 682 -8.23 -0.18 2.56
N TYR A 683 -8.75 -1.30 2.07
CA TYR A 683 -7.94 -2.24 1.31
C TYR A 683 -7.72 -1.76 -0.13
N ALA A 684 -6.46 -1.68 -0.56
CA ALA A 684 -6.06 -1.16 -1.87
C ALA A 684 -5.24 -2.16 -2.71
N GLY A 685 -5.16 -3.42 -2.29
CA GLY A 685 -4.19 -4.40 -2.78
C GLY A 685 -3.01 -4.57 -1.83
N GLY A 686 -2.27 -5.68 -1.97
CA GLY A 686 -1.19 -6.08 -1.06
C GLY A 686 -1.59 -7.27 -0.18
N CYS A 687 -1.34 -7.18 1.12
CA CYS A 687 -1.69 -8.24 2.09
C CYS A 687 -3.19 -8.22 2.44
N PRO A 688 -3.94 -9.30 2.19
CA PRO A 688 -5.39 -9.30 2.32
C PRO A 688 -5.85 -9.73 3.73
N THR A 689 -5.22 -9.27 4.83
CA THR A 689 -5.67 -9.62 6.20
C THR A 689 -5.82 -8.43 7.15
N GLN A 690 -6.76 -8.51 8.11
CA GLN A 690 -6.98 -7.45 9.12
C GLN A 690 -5.84 -7.39 10.14
N ASN A 691 -5.13 -8.52 10.28
CA ASN A 691 -3.96 -8.73 11.13
C ASN A 691 -2.65 -8.60 10.34
N CYS A 692 -2.67 -7.77 9.29
CA CYS A 692 -1.46 -7.41 8.56
C CYS A 692 -0.91 -6.08 9.09
N PRO A 693 0.24 -6.06 9.78
CA PRO A 693 0.84 -4.85 10.31
C PRO A 693 1.63 -4.10 9.24
N PHE A 694 1.18 -4.09 7.98
CA PHE A 694 1.66 -3.10 7.02
C PHE A 694 0.91 -1.79 7.33
N PRO A 695 1.59 -0.70 7.71
CA PRO A 695 0.95 0.60 7.91
C PRO A 695 0.34 1.11 6.59
N GLY A 696 -0.92 0.74 6.34
CA GLY A 696 -1.75 1.24 5.25
C GLY A 696 -2.06 2.72 5.34
#